data_AF-A0A384ALL1-F1
#
_entry.id   AF-A0A384ALL1-F1
#
_cell.length_a   1.000
_cell.length_b   1.000
_cell.length_c   1.000
_cell.angle_alpha   90.00
_cell.angle_beta   90.00
_cell.angle_gamma   90.00
#
_symmetry.space_group_name_H-M   'P 1'
#
loop_
_entity.id
_entity.type
_entity.pdbx_description
1 polymer ?
#
loop_
_entity_poly.entity_id
_entity_poly.type
_entity_poly.pdbx_seq_one_letter_code
_entity_poly.pdbx_strand_id
1 'polypeptide(L)'
;MSKAGEGGESDEAEEMSEGDLKDVLVNKHKPWIETSYHGVITENNDTVILDPPLVALDKDAPVPFAGEICAFKIHGQELPFEAVVLNKTSGEGRLRARSPIDCELQKEYTFIIQAYDCGTGPQETAWKKSHKAVVHIQVKDVNEFAPTFKEPAYKAVVTEGKIYDSILQVEAVDEDCSPQYSQICNYEIVTTDVPFAIDRNGNVRNTEKLSYDKQRQYEILVTAYDCGQKPAAQDTLVQVDVKPVCKPGWQDWTKRIEYQPGSGSVPLFPSIQLETCDGAVSSIQITTELQTNYIGKGCDRETYSEKSLQKLCGASSGIIDLLPSPSAATNWTAGLLVDSSEMIFKFDGRQGAKIPDGVVPKNLTDQFTITMWMKHGPSPGVRAEKETILCNSDKTEMNRHHYALYVHNCRLVFLLRKDFDQADTFRPAEFHWKLDQICDKEWHYYVINVEFPVVTLYMDGATYEPYLVTNDWPIHPSHIAMQLTVGACWQGGEVTKPRFAQFFHGSLASLTIRPGKMDSQKVISCLQACKEGLDINSLESLGQGIKYHFNPSQSVLVMEGDDIGNINHALQKVSYINSRQFPTAGVRRLKVSSKVQCFGEDVCISLPDVDAYVMVLQAVEPQITLHGTDRIWRPTAQFESTKGMTLFPDIKIVSTFTKAEDPGDLKTTAPKPAVFEEMLHNLDFCDILVLGGDLDPKQECLELNHSELHQRHLDATNSTAGYSIYGVGSMSRYEQVLRHIRYRNWRPAALEARRFRIKCSELNGRYTSNEFNLEVSVLHEVRVSDKEHVNHLIVQPPFLQSVHHPESQTSIQRSSVVPSIATVVIIISVCMLVFVVAMGMYRVRIAHQHFTQESEAAKEAEMDWDDSSLTITVNPMEKHGAPGRGEDETEEEEEEEDLSSSSSDSEGSGEEEEEDGVGRGRHGQSGARQAQLEWDDSTLPY
;
A
#
# COMPACT_ATOMS: atom_id res chain seq x y z
N MET A 1 -77.39 72.00 22.95
CA MET A 1 -77.27 73.41 22.52
C MET A 1 -77.90 73.50 21.13
N SER A 2 -79.05 74.19 20.98
CA SER A 2 -79.15 75.60 20.57
C SER A 2 -79.01 75.74 19.03
N LYS A 3 -79.94 76.26 18.23
CA LYS A 3 -81.28 76.92 18.41
C LYS A 3 -82.23 76.37 17.30
N ALA A 4 -83.55 76.27 17.43
CA ALA A 4 -84.60 77.26 17.80
C ALA A 4 -84.88 78.31 16.68
N GLY A 5 -86.16 78.56 16.42
CA GLY A 5 -86.70 79.17 15.19
C GLY A 5 -87.90 78.33 14.67
N GLU A 6 -88.99 78.14 15.43
CA GLU A 6 -89.89 79.12 16.08
C GLU A 6 -90.78 79.84 15.05
N GLY A 7 -92.11 79.75 15.26
CA GLY A 7 -93.13 80.21 14.31
C GLY A 7 -94.31 79.23 14.20
N GLY A 8 -95.28 79.36 15.10
CA GLY A 8 -96.56 78.65 15.04
C GLY A 8 -97.61 79.45 15.80
N GLU A 9 -98.87 79.40 15.36
CA GLU A 9 -100.00 80.01 16.07
C GLU A 9 -101.34 79.34 15.69
N SER A 10 -102.31 79.43 16.61
CA SER A 10 -103.73 79.07 16.49
C SER A 10 -104.11 77.67 15.96
N ASP A 11 -104.43 76.76 16.88
CA ASP A 11 -105.48 75.76 16.66
C ASP A 11 -106.85 76.45 16.66
N GLU A 12 -107.64 76.32 15.58
CA GLU A 12 -109.10 76.42 15.64
C GLU A 12 -109.70 75.05 15.35
N ALA A 13 -110.43 74.49 16.32
CA ALA A 13 -111.01 73.16 16.21
C ALA A 13 -112.47 73.23 15.71
N GLU A 14 -112.67 73.07 14.41
CA GLU A 14 -114.00 72.77 13.87
C GLU A 14 -114.39 71.31 14.17
N GLU A 15 -115.68 71.07 14.49
CA GLU A 15 -116.22 69.73 14.68
C GLU A 15 -116.30 68.97 13.33
N MET A 16 -115.30 68.17 13.03
CA MET A 16 -115.24 67.38 11.80
C MET A 16 -116.27 66.24 11.79
N SER A 17 -116.92 66.01 10.65
CA SER A 17 -118.14 65.20 10.57
C SER A 17 -117.89 63.69 10.52
N GLU A 18 -118.93 62.91 10.83
CA GLU A 18 -118.91 61.43 10.74
C GLU A 18 -118.67 60.89 9.32
N GLY A 19 -118.72 61.76 8.29
CA GLY A 19 -118.32 61.42 6.92
C GLY A 19 -116.81 61.35 6.73
N ASP A 20 -116.07 62.27 7.34
CA ASP A 20 -114.63 62.47 7.08
C ASP A 20 -113.76 61.38 7.73
N LEU A 21 -114.20 60.83 8.86
CA LEU A 21 -113.56 59.66 9.51
C LEU A 21 -113.45 58.44 8.59
N LYS A 22 -114.26 58.33 7.51
CA LYS A 22 -114.20 57.21 6.57
C LYS A 22 -113.12 57.35 5.50
N ASP A 23 -112.68 58.56 5.17
CA ASP A 23 -111.67 58.77 4.11
C ASP A 23 -110.22 58.65 4.63
N VAL A 24 -110.05 58.59 5.96
CA VAL A 24 -108.78 58.38 6.68
C VAL A 24 -108.35 56.89 6.74
N LEU A 25 -109.28 55.96 6.57
CA LEU A 25 -109.03 54.50 6.68
C LEU A 25 -108.87 53.79 5.33
N VAL A 26 -108.85 54.51 4.22
CA VAL A 26 -108.75 53.94 2.88
C VAL A 26 -107.29 53.77 2.47
N ASN A 27 -106.84 52.53 2.29
CA ASN A 27 -105.57 52.23 1.62
C ASN A 27 -105.61 52.82 0.19
N LYS A 28 -104.84 53.89 -0.04
CA LYS A 28 -104.80 54.74 -1.24
C LYS A 28 -103.51 54.54 -2.03
N HIS A 29 -102.36 54.44 -1.37
CA HIS A 29 -101.05 54.33 -2.02
C HIS A 29 -100.66 52.86 -2.32
N LYS A 30 -99.36 52.57 -2.38
CA LYS A 30 -98.75 51.25 -2.60
C LYS A 30 -97.37 51.28 -1.94
N PRO A 31 -96.88 50.17 -1.37
CA PRO A 31 -95.58 50.17 -0.73
C PRO A 31 -94.48 50.32 -1.79
N TRP A 32 -93.45 51.07 -1.47
CA TRP A 32 -92.28 51.31 -2.30
C TRP A 32 -91.05 50.65 -1.66
N ILE A 33 -90.17 50.12 -2.50
CA ILE A 33 -88.89 49.48 -2.14
C ILE A 33 -87.83 49.99 -3.12
N GLU A 34 -86.55 49.71 -2.86
CA GLU A 34 -85.49 50.00 -3.84
C GLU A 34 -85.59 49.08 -5.05
N THR A 35 -85.10 49.53 -6.20
CA THR A 35 -85.23 48.80 -7.49
C THR A 35 -84.31 47.58 -7.59
N SER A 36 -83.19 47.59 -6.88
CA SER A 36 -82.30 46.44 -6.71
C SER A 36 -81.61 46.44 -5.35
N TYR A 37 -81.13 45.26 -4.96
CA TYR A 37 -80.42 44.99 -3.72
C TYR A 37 -79.22 44.09 -4.00
N HIS A 38 -78.06 44.42 -3.42
CA HIS A 38 -76.90 43.53 -3.42
C HIS A 38 -76.73 42.92 -2.03
N GLY A 39 -76.48 41.61 -1.98
CA GLY A 39 -76.41 40.85 -0.75
C GLY A 39 -75.14 40.01 -0.65
N VAL A 40 -74.66 39.85 0.59
CA VAL A 40 -73.62 38.87 0.92
C VAL A 40 -74.12 37.99 2.06
N ILE A 41 -73.93 36.69 1.93
CA ILE A 41 -74.16 35.69 2.99
C ILE A 41 -72.93 34.79 3.10
N THR A 42 -72.47 34.56 4.32
CA THR A 42 -71.44 33.54 4.61
C THR A 42 -72.16 32.21 4.86
N GLU A 43 -71.62 31.10 4.39
CA GLU A 43 -72.30 29.77 4.42
C GLU A 43 -72.71 29.31 5.81
N ASN A 44 -71.85 29.58 6.79
CA ASN A 44 -72.07 29.28 8.21
C ASN A 44 -73.01 30.28 8.94
N ASN A 45 -73.68 31.18 8.22
CA ASN A 45 -74.55 32.23 8.76
C ASN A 45 -75.93 32.21 8.08
N ASP A 46 -77.02 32.40 8.85
CA ASP A 46 -78.38 32.42 8.31
C ASP A 46 -78.79 33.79 7.75
N THR A 47 -78.11 34.88 8.12
CA THR A 47 -78.50 36.25 7.72
C THR A 47 -77.80 36.73 6.45
N VAL A 48 -78.58 37.21 5.47
CA VAL A 48 -78.03 37.95 4.32
C VAL A 48 -77.87 39.42 4.72
N ILE A 49 -76.66 39.96 4.55
CA ILE A 49 -76.38 41.39 4.70
C ILE A 49 -76.70 42.05 3.36
N LEU A 50 -77.68 42.95 3.33
CA LEU A 50 -78.12 43.66 2.13
C LEU A 50 -77.67 45.13 2.15
N ASP A 51 -77.16 45.60 1.01
CA ASP A 51 -76.89 47.01 0.71
C ASP A 51 -77.65 47.43 -0.58
N PRO A 52 -78.58 48.40 -0.52
CA PRO A 52 -79.13 49.03 0.69
C PRO A 52 -79.91 48.03 1.58
N PRO A 53 -80.22 48.36 2.85
CA PRO A 53 -81.02 47.50 3.70
C PRO A 53 -82.46 47.33 3.17
N LEU A 54 -83.07 46.16 3.42
CA LEU A 54 -84.42 45.85 2.98
C LEU A 54 -85.47 46.63 3.81
N VAL A 55 -85.89 47.78 3.30
CA VAL A 55 -86.96 48.61 3.87
C VAL A 55 -88.04 48.85 2.82
N ALA A 56 -89.30 48.80 3.24
CA ALA A 56 -90.45 49.18 2.41
C ALA A 56 -91.21 50.37 3.03
N LEU A 57 -91.51 51.38 2.22
CA LEU A 57 -92.16 52.62 2.66
C LEU A 57 -93.52 52.76 1.99
N ASP A 58 -94.59 52.96 2.76
CA ASP A 58 -95.89 53.36 2.23
C ASP A 58 -96.23 54.80 2.66
N LYS A 59 -96.93 55.53 1.79
CA LYS A 59 -97.41 56.90 2.03
C LYS A 59 -98.71 56.95 2.83
N ASP A 60 -99.38 55.81 3.01
CA ASP A 60 -100.52 55.70 3.92
C ASP A 60 -100.09 55.55 5.40
N ALA A 61 -98.79 55.45 5.69
CA ALA A 61 -98.29 55.46 7.08
C ALA A 61 -98.52 56.84 7.74
N PRO A 62 -98.95 56.88 9.03
CA PRO A 62 -99.03 55.79 9.99
C PRO A 62 -100.43 55.16 10.14
N VAL A 63 -101.30 55.18 9.12
CA VAL A 63 -102.63 54.57 9.21
C VAL A 63 -102.49 53.05 9.45
N PRO A 64 -103.09 52.49 10.51
CA PRO A 64 -103.00 51.06 10.80
C PRO A 64 -103.50 50.21 9.63
N PHE A 65 -102.84 49.07 9.41
CA PHE A 65 -103.00 48.19 8.24
C PHE A 65 -102.62 48.81 6.88
N ALA A 66 -103.16 49.99 6.52
CA ALA A 66 -102.94 50.60 5.21
C ALA A 66 -101.48 51.02 4.99
N GLY A 67 -100.86 51.62 6.01
CA GLY A 67 -99.44 52.01 6.01
C GLY A 67 -98.49 50.98 6.63
N GLU A 68 -98.97 49.80 7.02
CA GLU A 68 -98.14 48.74 7.61
C GLU A 68 -97.69 47.72 6.57
N ILE A 69 -96.42 47.30 6.64
CA ILE A 69 -95.87 46.25 5.78
C ILE A 69 -96.13 44.88 6.42
N CYS A 70 -96.92 44.02 5.77
CA CYS A 70 -97.26 42.69 6.29
C CYS A 70 -96.40 41.55 5.73
N ALA A 71 -95.84 41.69 4.52
CA ALA A 71 -94.98 40.65 3.95
C ALA A 71 -94.02 41.18 2.89
N PHE A 72 -92.80 40.64 2.88
CA PHE A 72 -91.95 40.59 1.70
C PHE A 72 -92.12 39.22 1.04
N LYS A 73 -92.35 39.17 -0.28
CA LYS A 73 -92.47 37.92 -1.02
C LYS A 73 -91.40 37.82 -2.10
N ILE A 74 -90.64 36.73 -2.02
CA ILE A 74 -89.65 36.34 -3.02
C ILE A 74 -90.39 35.62 -4.17
N HIS A 75 -89.99 35.90 -5.40
CA HIS A 75 -90.50 35.32 -6.63
C HIS A 75 -89.38 34.55 -7.34
N GLY A 76 -89.49 33.23 -7.30
CA GLY A 76 -88.61 32.25 -7.94
C GLY A 76 -89.02 30.84 -7.48
N GLN A 77 -88.59 29.80 -8.19
CA GLN A 77 -88.79 28.42 -7.74
C GLN A 77 -87.64 28.01 -6.82
N GLU A 78 -87.97 27.31 -5.73
CA GLU A 78 -87.04 26.53 -4.88
C GLU A 78 -85.80 27.27 -4.35
N LEU A 79 -85.91 28.59 -4.18
CA LEU A 79 -84.84 29.42 -3.59
C LEU A 79 -84.68 29.14 -2.08
N PRO A 80 -83.44 28.99 -1.57
CA PRO A 80 -83.15 28.69 -0.16
C PRO A 80 -83.27 29.92 0.75
N PHE A 81 -84.08 30.92 0.41
CA PHE A 81 -84.18 32.19 1.12
C PHE A 81 -85.61 32.55 1.53
N GLU A 82 -85.75 33.35 2.57
CA GLU A 82 -86.99 34.04 2.92
C GLU A 82 -86.76 35.45 3.47
N ALA A 83 -87.70 36.33 3.17
CA ALA A 83 -87.71 37.70 3.65
C ALA A 83 -88.77 37.86 4.77
N VAL A 84 -88.31 38.21 5.95
CA VAL A 84 -89.10 38.35 7.17
C VAL A 84 -89.27 39.84 7.48
N VAL A 85 -90.48 40.29 7.83
CA VAL A 85 -90.70 41.65 8.35
C VAL A 85 -90.17 41.72 9.78
N LEU A 86 -89.24 42.62 10.06
CA LEU A 86 -88.75 42.90 11.42
C LEU A 86 -89.68 43.87 12.15
N ASN A 87 -90.12 44.93 11.47
CA ASN A 87 -91.05 45.91 12.00
C ASN A 87 -92.06 46.34 10.94
N LYS A 88 -93.35 46.19 11.24
CA LYS A 88 -94.44 46.55 10.32
C LYS A 88 -94.58 48.05 10.10
N THR A 89 -94.25 48.88 11.10
CA THR A 89 -94.52 50.33 11.08
C THR A 89 -93.39 51.18 10.52
N SER A 90 -92.13 50.73 10.62
CA SER A 90 -91.01 51.30 9.84
C SER A 90 -90.79 50.57 8.50
N GLY A 91 -91.43 49.43 8.31
CA GLY A 91 -91.32 48.62 7.09
C GLY A 91 -89.96 47.92 6.92
N GLU A 92 -89.17 47.81 7.98
CA GLU A 92 -87.91 47.08 8.00
C GLU A 92 -88.13 45.56 7.82
N GLY A 93 -87.38 44.97 6.91
CA GLY A 93 -87.30 43.53 6.70
C GLY A 93 -85.86 43.00 6.83
N ARG A 94 -85.74 41.68 6.92
CA ARG A 94 -84.46 40.97 6.83
C ARG A 94 -84.62 39.78 5.90
N LEU A 95 -83.62 39.56 5.06
CA LEU A 95 -83.48 38.38 4.25
C LEU A 95 -82.61 37.35 4.99
N ARG A 96 -83.06 36.10 5.07
CA ARG A 96 -82.34 34.99 5.69
C ARG A 96 -82.42 33.72 4.85
N ALA A 97 -81.49 32.81 5.06
CA ALA A 97 -81.53 31.47 4.49
C ALA A 97 -82.57 30.58 5.19
N ARG A 98 -82.99 29.51 4.50
CA ARG A 98 -83.93 28.47 4.97
C ARG A 98 -83.26 27.12 5.24
N SER A 99 -82.12 26.92 4.59
CA SER A 99 -81.19 25.81 4.71
C SER A 99 -79.79 26.40 4.92
N PRO A 100 -78.77 25.58 5.23
CA PRO A 100 -77.39 25.95 4.93
C PRO A 100 -77.27 26.45 3.47
N ILE A 101 -76.33 27.37 3.26
CA ILE A 101 -75.88 27.81 1.94
C ILE A 101 -74.49 27.20 1.73
N ASP A 102 -74.16 26.88 0.48
CA ASP A 102 -73.04 26.04 0.05
C ASP A 102 -72.53 26.66 -1.27
N CYS A 103 -71.28 27.15 -1.27
CA CYS A 103 -70.70 27.92 -2.36
C CYS A 103 -70.16 27.03 -3.47
N GLU A 104 -69.65 25.85 -3.13
CA GLU A 104 -69.19 24.80 -4.05
C GLU A 104 -70.34 24.39 -4.98
N LEU A 105 -71.54 24.26 -4.42
CA LEU A 105 -72.80 24.04 -5.14
C LEU A 105 -73.29 25.29 -5.88
N GLN A 106 -73.38 26.47 -5.22
CA GLN A 106 -73.87 27.70 -5.88
C GLN A 106 -73.34 29.02 -5.28
N LYS A 107 -72.33 29.58 -5.95
CA LYS A 107 -71.63 30.84 -5.60
C LYS A 107 -72.50 32.12 -5.64
N GLU A 108 -73.53 32.17 -6.48
CA GLU A 108 -74.39 33.34 -6.65
C GLU A 108 -75.88 32.98 -6.83
N TYR A 109 -76.76 33.76 -6.22
CA TYR A 109 -78.21 33.68 -6.40
C TYR A 109 -78.77 35.00 -6.93
N THR A 110 -79.72 34.93 -7.87
CA THR A 110 -80.44 36.10 -8.39
C THR A 110 -81.94 35.82 -8.40
N PHE A 111 -82.73 36.69 -7.78
CA PHE A 111 -84.19 36.54 -7.74
C PHE A 111 -84.92 37.88 -7.61
N ILE A 112 -86.25 37.84 -7.58
CA ILE A 112 -87.10 39.02 -7.48
C ILE A 112 -87.78 39.08 -6.10
N ILE A 113 -87.82 40.26 -5.49
CA ILE A 113 -88.56 40.53 -4.24
C ILE A 113 -89.66 41.59 -4.45
N GLN A 114 -90.70 41.55 -3.62
CA GLN A 114 -91.84 42.47 -3.67
C GLN A 114 -92.46 42.63 -2.27
N ALA A 115 -92.68 43.86 -1.82
CA ALA A 115 -93.36 44.18 -0.57
C ALA A 115 -94.89 44.22 -0.72
N TYR A 116 -95.59 43.91 0.36
CA TYR A 116 -97.05 43.85 0.49
C TYR A 116 -97.47 44.59 1.77
N ASP A 117 -98.45 45.47 1.65
CA ASP A 117 -99.11 46.11 2.80
C ASP A 117 -100.02 45.14 3.57
N CYS A 118 -100.58 45.57 4.70
CA CYS A 118 -101.54 44.80 5.49
C CYS A 118 -103.02 44.99 5.07
N GLY A 119 -103.32 45.77 4.04
CA GLY A 119 -104.68 45.97 3.49
C GLY A 119 -105.54 46.99 4.25
N THR A 120 -106.86 46.84 4.17
CA THR A 120 -107.86 47.72 4.80
C THR A 120 -108.31 47.26 6.19
N GLY A 121 -107.87 46.10 6.66
CA GLY A 121 -108.13 45.64 8.04
C GLY A 121 -107.98 44.13 8.24
N PRO A 122 -108.20 43.62 9.47
CA PRO A 122 -107.93 42.22 9.84
C PRO A 122 -108.71 41.14 9.08
N GLN A 123 -109.78 41.50 8.36
CA GLN A 123 -110.66 40.55 7.66
C GLN A 123 -110.76 40.82 6.15
N GLU A 124 -110.14 41.88 5.63
CA GLU A 124 -110.22 42.25 4.20
C GLU A 124 -108.86 42.10 3.51
N THR A 125 -108.75 41.15 2.58
CA THR A 125 -107.50 40.84 1.87
C THR A 125 -107.22 41.79 0.70
N ALA A 126 -107.48 43.09 0.86
CA ALA A 126 -107.32 44.12 -0.17
C ALA A 126 -105.86 44.59 -0.34
N TRP A 127 -104.88 43.70 -0.13
CA TRP A 127 -103.46 44.03 -0.11
C TRP A 127 -102.97 44.56 -1.46
N LYS A 128 -102.23 45.67 -1.46
CA LYS A 128 -101.47 46.11 -2.63
C LYS A 128 -100.01 45.67 -2.50
N LYS A 129 -99.25 45.98 -3.56
CA LYS A 129 -97.95 45.41 -3.85
C LYS A 129 -97.03 46.49 -4.40
N SER A 130 -95.76 46.41 -4.01
CA SER A 130 -94.71 47.24 -4.60
C SER A 130 -94.45 46.89 -6.06
N HIS A 131 -93.57 47.67 -6.71
CA HIS A 131 -92.90 47.18 -7.91
C HIS A 131 -91.97 46.00 -7.57
N LYS A 132 -91.51 45.28 -8.60
CA LYS A 132 -90.58 44.16 -8.45
C LYS A 132 -89.15 44.69 -8.37
N ALA A 133 -88.39 44.29 -7.35
CA ALA A 133 -86.98 44.59 -7.20
C ALA A 133 -86.13 43.34 -7.46
N VAL A 134 -84.91 43.50 -7.97
CA VAL A 134 -83.97 42.39 -8.20
C VAL A 134 -82.99 42.29 -7.01
N VAL A 135 -82.84 41.10 -6.45
CA VAL A 135 -81.84 40.80 -5.43
C VAL A 135 -80.75 39.94 -6.06
N HIS A 136 -79.51 40.41 -5.98
CA HIS A 136 -78.31 39.62 -6.30
C HIS A 136 -77.61 39.28 -4.98
N ILE A 137 -77.30 38.01 -4.73
CA ILE A 137 -76.62 37.55 -3.52
C ILE A 137 -75.36 36.81 -3.94
N GLN A 138 -74.23 37.21 -3.39
CA GLN A 138 -72.97 36.48 -3.47
C GLN A 138 -72.80 35.66 -2.20
N VAL A 139 -72.46 34.38 -2.36
CA VAL A 139 -72.05 33.52 -1.25
C VAL A 139 -70.59 33.81 -0.93
N LYS A 140 -70.28 33.99 0.34
CA LYS A 140 -68.92 34.15 0.85
C LYS A 140 -68.47 32.85 1.48
N ASP A 141 -67.52 32.24 0.78
CA ASP A 141 -66.69 31.10 1.15
C ASP A 141 -66.19 31.10 2.62
N VAL A 142 -66.25 29.92 3.24
CA VAL A 142 -65.65 29.52 4.51
C VAL A 142 -64.79 28.27 4.27
N ASN A 143 -63.48 28.49 4.13
CA ASN A 143 -62.45 27.47 4.00
C ASN A 143 -62.72 26.17 4.81
N GLU A 144 -63.29 25.15 4.18
CA GLU A 144 -63.72 23.92 4.84
C GLU A 144 -63.07 22.67 4.22
N PHE A 145 -62.81 22.68 2.91
CA PHE A 145 -61.95 21.70 2.24
C PHE A 145 -60.46 21.95 2.53
N ALA A 146 -59.59 21.00 2.21
CA ALA A 146 -58.16 21.09 2.50
C ALA A 146 -57.36 20.45 1.37
N PRO A 147 -56.12 20.91 1.08
CA PRO A 147 -55.40 20.47 -0.10
C PRO A 147 -55.22 18.95 -0.15
N THR A 148 -55.51 18.37 -1.31
CA THR A 148 -55.34 16.93 -1.59
C THR A 148 -54.34 16.77 -2.73
N PHE A 149 -53.31 15.93 -2.52
CA PHE A 149 -52.36 15.61 -3.58
C PHE A 149 -52.98 14.68 -4.63
N LYS A 150 -52.69 14.93 -5.91
CA LYS A 150 -53.20 14.10 -7.01
C LYS A 150 -52.70 12.65 -6.96
N GLU A 151 -51.49 12.43 -6.43
CA GLU A 151 -50.90 11.11 -6.24
C GLU A 151 -50.57 10.87 -4.75
N PRO A 152 -50.85 9.67 -4.21
CA PRO A 152 -50.57 9.35 -2.80
C PRO A 152 -49.08 9.19 -2.50
N ALA A 153 -48.25 8.98 -3.53
CA ALA A 153 -46.81 9.03 -3.46
C ALA A 153 -46.20 9.30 -4.84
N TYR A 154 -45.14 10.10 -4.89
CA TYR A 154 -44.37 10.41 -6.10
C TYR A 154 -43.01 9.70 -6.08
N LYS A 155 -42.51 9.29 -7.24
CA LYS A 155 -41.20 8.61 -7.34
C LYS A 155 -40.34 9.20 -8.45
N ALA A 156 -39.04 9.37 -8.17
CA ALA A 156 -38.05 9.80 -9.16
C ALA A 156 -36.72 9.07 -8.96
N VAL A 157 -35.89 9.08 -10.01
CA VAL A 157 -34.57 8.43 -10.04
C VAL A 157 -33.53 9.44 -10.50
N VAL A 158 -32.50 9.66 -9.69
CA VAL A 158 -31.45 10.67 -9.92
C VAL A 158 -30.07 10.03 -9.98
N THR A 159 -29.16 10.61 -10.77
CA THR A 159 -27.75 10.20 -10.81
C THR A 159 -26.98 10.90 -9.69
N GLU A 160 -26.13 10.17 -8.96
CA GLU A 160 -25.27 10.80 -7.94
C GLU A 160 -24.31 11.85 -8.51
N GLY A 161 -23.80 12.73 -7.65
CA GLY A 161 -22.84 13.77 -8.01
C GLY A 161 -23.41 14.96 -8.80
N LYS A 162 -24.69 14.91 -9.21
CA LYS A 162 -25.39 15.98 -9.94
C LYS A 162 -26.29 16.81 -9.01
N ILE A 163 -26.58 18.03 -9.45
CA ILE A 163 -27.65 18.88 -8.91
C ILE A 163 -28.67 19.05 -10.03
N TYR A 164 -29.96 18.95 -9.68
CA TYR A 164 -31.09 19.02 -10.60
C TYR A 164 -31.94 20.24 -10.26
N ASP A 165 -32.25 21.09 -11.24
CA ASP A 165 -33.12 22.26 -11.03
C ASP A 165 -34.58 21.88 -10.72
N SER A 166 -35.02 20.72 -11.25
CA SER A 166 -36.23 19.99 -10.83
C SER A 166 -35.99 18.49 -11.01
N ILE A 167 -36.41 17.69 -10.03
CA ILE A 167 -36.34 16.22 -9.99
C ILE A 167 -37.72 15.64 -10.34
N LEU A 168 -38.76 16.19 -9.71
CA LEU A 168 -40.17 15.96 -10.01
C LEU A 168 -40.98 17.18 -9.54
N GLN A 169 -42.22 17.28 -10.02
CA GLN A 169 -43.20 18.25 -9.54
C GLN A 169 -44.32 17.49 -8.81
N VAL A 170 -44.62 17.86 -7.56
CA VAL A 170 -45.85 17.45 -6.87
C VAL A 170 -46.99 18.40 -7.23
N GLU A 171 -48.24 17.93 -7.13
CA GLU A 171 -49.40 18.77 -7.44
C GLU A 171 -50.57 18.44 -6.51
N ALA A 172 -51.10 19.47 -5.85
CA ALA A 172 -52.29 19.38 -5.01
C ALA A 172 -53.45 20.20 -5.60
N VAL A 173 -54.67 19.83 -5.22
CA VAL A 173 -55.92 20.52 -5.56
C VAL A 173 -56.75 20.69 -4.29
N ASP A 174 -57.54 21.76 -4.24
CA ASP A 174 -58.51 22.01 -3.19
C ASP A 174 -59.91 22.20 -3.81
N GLU A 175 -60.96 21.93 -3.04
CA GLU A 175 -62.35 21.89 -3.51
C GLU A 175 -63.17 23.13 -3.10
N ASP A 176 -62.66 24.00 -2.20
CA ASP A 176 -63.31 25.26 -1.77
C ASP A 176 -63.73 26.15 -2.97
N CYS A 177 -64.74 27.01 -2.81
CA CYS A 177 -65.33 27.73 -3.95
C CYS A 177 -64.51 28.92 -4.44
N SER A 178 -63.79 29.64 -3.58
CA SER A 178 -63.18 30.93 -3.91
C SER A 178 -61.70 30.80 -4.24
N PRO A 179 -61.15 31.68 -5.10
CA PRO A 179 -59.71 31.74 -5.37
C PRO A 179 -58.83 32.04 -4.14
N GLN A 180 -59.40 32.40 -2.99
CA GLN A 180 -58.64 32.65 -1.76
C GLN A 180 -58.26 31.34 -1.04
N TYR A 181 -59.04 30.27 -1.22
CA TYR A 181 -58.81 28.99 -0.55
C TYR A 181 -58.63 27.83 -1.54
N SER A 182 -59.28 27.87 -2.72
CA SER A 182 -59.09 26.84 -3.75
C SER A 182 -57.72 26.82 -4.45
N GLN A 183 -56.90 27.85 -4.21
CA GLN A 183 -55.58 28.00 -4.83
C GLN A 183 -54.47 27.57 -3.87
N ILE A 184 -53.60 26.65 -4.32
CA ILE A 184 -52.38 26.26 -3.62
C ILE A 184 -51.35 27.39 -3.75
N CYS A 185 -51.00 28.01 -2.62
CA CYS A 185 -50.07 29.15 -2.55
C CYS A 185 -48.63 28.76 -2.22
N ASN A 186 -48.43 27.60 -1.60
CA ASN A 186 -47.11 27.13 -1.16
C ASN A 186 -47.06 25.59 -1.06
N TYR A 187 -45.85 25.03 -1.20
CA TYR A 187 -45.54 23.66 -0.80
C TYR A 187 -44.35 23.68 0.17
N GLU A 188 -44.27 22.72 1.07
CA GLU A 188 -43.21 22.63 2.07
C GLU A 188 -42.77 21.18 2.29
N ILE A 189 -41.47 20.99 2.53
CA ILE A 189 -40.91 19.69 2.92
C ILE A 189 -40.99 19.58 4.44
N VAL A 190 -41.73 18.57 4.92
CA VAL A 190 -41.97 18.34 6.35
C VAL A 190 -40.81 17.55 7.00
N THR A 191 -40.11 16.72 6.23
CA THR A 191 -38.94 15.97 6.73
C THR A 191 -37.75 16.90 6.97
N THR A 192 -37.26 16.99 8.20
CA THR A 192 -36.05 17.78 8.53
C THR A 192 -34.76 17.09 8.03
N ASP A 193 -33.68 17.86 7.94
CA ASP A 193 -32.31 17.37 7.70
C ASP A 193 -32.09 16.62 6.37
N VAL A 194 -33.01 16.76 5.40
CA VAL A 194 -32.88 16.20 4.05
C VAL A 194 -32.18 17.16 3.07
N PRO A 195 -31.36 16.68 2.12
CA PRO A 195 -30.63 17.50 1.16
C PRO A 195 -31.50 17.97 -0.03
N PHE A 196 -32.71 18.47 0.26
CA PHE A 196 -33.72 18.85 -0.74
C PHE A 196 -34.41 20.16 -0.39
N ALA A 197 -34.96 20.82 -1.42
CA ALA A 197 -35.82 21.98 -1.31
C ALA A 197 -36.97 21.85 -2.32
N ILE A 198 -38.08 22.52 -2.03
CA ILE A 198 -39.26 22.61 -2.91
C ILE A 198 -39.54 24.08 -3.28
N ASP A 199 -40.12 24.33 -4.46
CA ASP A 199 -40.61 25.65 -4.86
C ASP A 199 -42.14 25.78 -4.68
N ARG A 200 -42.67 27.00 -4.84
CA ARG A 200 -44.13 27.25 -4.72
C ARG A 200 -44.98 26.59 -5.82
N ASN A 201 -44.37 26.06 -6.87
CA ASN A 201 -45.04 25.32 -7.93
C ASN A 201 -45.03 23.80 -7.68
N GLY A 202 -44.38 23.33 -6.61
CA GLY A 202 -44.24 21.91 -6.26
C GLY A 202 -42.98 21.24 -6.82
N ASN A 203 -42.05 21.96 -7.43
CA ASN A 203 -40.80 21.38 -7.96
C ASN A 203 -39.84 21.00 -6.82
N VAL A 204 -39.58 19.71 -6.65
CA VAL A 204 -38.58 19.18 -5.72
C VAL A 204 -37.20 19.19 -6.40
N ARG A 205 -36.18 19.68 -5.71
CA ARG A 205 -34.78 19.72 -6.17
C ARG A 205 -33.80 19.38 -5.05
N ASN A 206 -32.61 18.88 -5.37
CA ASN A 206 -31.57 18.62 -4.37
C ASN A 206 -30.70 19.85 -4.11
N THR A 207 -30.35 20.10 -2.84
CA THR A 207 -29.54 21.25 -2.40
C THR A 207 -28.05 20.96 -2.39
N GLU A 208 -27.66 19.70 -2.19
CA GLU A 208 -26.27 19.22 -2.34
C GLU A 208 -26.17 18.03 -3.29
N LYS A 209 -24.93 17.70 -3.71
CA LYS A 209 -24.64 16.53 -4.56
C LYS A 209 -24.87 15.24 -3.78
N LEU A 210 -25.95 14.53 -4.12
CA LEU A 210 -26.28 13.22 -3.54
C LEU A 210 -25.21 12.18 -3.87
N SER A 211 -25.07 11.17 -2.99
CA SER A 211 -24.07 10.09 -3.12
C SER A 211 -24.70 8.75 -2.77
N TYR A 212 -24.53 7.78 -3.66
CA TYR A 212 -25.08 6.43 -3.52
C TYR A 212 -24.53 5.68 -2.29
N ASP A 213 -23.26 5.94 -1.98
CA ASP A 213 -22.53 5.32 -0.88
C ASP A 213 -22.97 5.86 0.50
N LYS A 214 -23.43 7.13 0.54
CA LYS A 214 -24.06 7.72 1.74
C LYS A 214 -25.47 7.17 1.94
N GLN A 215 -26.34 7.33 0.93
CA GLN A 215 -27.75 6.99 1.02
C GLN A 215 -28.34 6.73 -0.38
N ARG A 216 -28.86 5.52 -0.58
CA ARG A 216 -29.33 5.01 -1.87
C ARG A 216 -30.74 5.46 -2.24
N GLN A 217 -31.53 5.86 -1.25
CA GLN A 217 -32.93 6.24 -1.39
C GLN A 217 -33.29 7.26 -0.31
N TYR A 218 -33.99 8.33 -0.69
CA TYR A 218 -34.53 9.33 0.22
C TYR A 218 -36.05 9.26 0.24
N GLU A 219 -36.63 9.43 1.43
CA GLU A 219 -38.07 9.49 1.65
C GLU A 219 -38.40 10.84 2.29
N ILE A 220 -39.16 11.64 1.55
CA ILE A 220 -39.41 13.05 1.84
C ILE A 220 -40.92 13.23 1.95
N LEU A 221 -41.42 13.69 3.10
CA LEU A 221 -42.81 14.08 3.25
C LEU A 221 -42.98 15.53 2.77
N VAL A 222 -43.99 15.75 1.94
CA VAL A 222 -44.30 17.06 1.37
C VAL A 222 -45.75 17.41 1.68
N THR A 223 -45.96 18.62 2.19
CA THR A 223 -47.29 19.18 2.43
C THR A 223 -47.56 20.34 1.47
N ALA A 224 -48.85 20.63 1.24
CA ALA A 224 -49.32 21.73 0.42
C ALA A 224 -50.12 22.69 1.30
N TYR A 225 -50.07 23.99 0.98
CA TYR A 225 -50.87 25.01 1.64
C TYR A 225 -51.68 25.79 0.62
N ASP A 226 -52.96 25.97 0.91
CA ASP A 226 -53.80 26.92 0.22
C ASP A 226 -53.36 28.38 0.48
N CYS A 227 -54.00 29.33 -0.21
CA CYS A 227 -53.85 30.76 0.05
C CYS A 227 -54.59 31.24 1.32
N GLY A 228 -55.30 30.36 2.04
CA GLY A 228 -55.85 30.55 3.38
C GLY A 228 -54.90 30.21 4.54
N GLN A 229 -53.79 29.52 4.25
CA GLN A 229 -52.83 28.90 5.18
C GLN A 229 -53.30 27.63 5.91
N LYS A 230 -54.22 26.86 5.33
CA LYS A 230 -54.56 25.49 5.76
C LYS A 230 -53.60 24.48 5.11
N PRO A 231 -53.04 23.54 5.90
CA PRO A 231 -52.22 22.46 5.35
C PRO A 231 -53.08 21.39 4.68
N ALA A 232 -52.46 20.60 3.81
CA ALA A 232 -53.05 19.42 3.18
C ALA A 232 -53.65 18.45 4.21
N ALA A 233 -54.72 17.76 3.82
CA ALA A 233 -55.37 16.76 4.69
C ALA A 233 -54.45 15.57 5.04
N GLN A 234 -53.47 15.29 4.17
CA GLN A 234 -52.40 14.32 4.40
C GLN A 234 -51.17 14.70 3.57
N ASP A 235 -49.98 14.61 4.15
CA ASP A 235 -48.70 14.79 3.44
C ASP A 235 -48.46 13.66 2.43
N THR A 236 -47.94 14.00 1.23
CA THR A 236 -47.56 13.01 0.22
C THR A 236 -46.11 12.56 0.39
N LEU A 237 -45.83 11.30 0.05
CA LEU A 237 -44.47 10.74 0.09
C LEU A 237 -43.76 10.91 -1.27
N VAL A 238 -42.66 11.64 -1.27
CA VAL A 238 -41.71 11.73 -2.39
C VAL A 238 -40.54 10.78 -2.14
N GLN A 239 -40.41 9.74 -2.96
CA GLN A 239 -39.32 8.76 -2.90
C GLN A 239 -38.30 9.01 -4.03
N VAL A 240 -37.05 9.30 -3.67
CA VAL A 240 -35.98 9.64 -4.61
C VAL A 240 -34.87 8.58 -4.55
N ASP A 241 -34.79 7.76 -5.60
CA ASP A 241 -33.77 6.72 -5.76
C ASP A 241 -32.49 7.30 -6.36
N VAL A 242 -31.36 7.10 -5.69
CA VAL A 242 -30.04 7.47 -6.21
C VAL A 242 -29.48 6.31 -7.03
N LYS A 243 -29.02 6.58 -8.25
CA LYS A 243 -28.19 5.67 -9.05
C LYS A 243 -26.71 6.04 -8.92
N PRO A 244 -25.81 5.05 -8.73
CA PRO A 244 -24.38 5.31 -8.72
C PRO A 244 -23.90 5.78 -10.10
N VAL A 245 -22.79 6.51 -10.12
CA VAL A 245 -22.02 6.79 -11.34
C VAL A 245 -20.91 5.76 -11.42
N CYS A 246 -20.72 5.15 -12.59
CA CYS A 246 -19.58 4.27 -12.81
C CYS A 246 -18.28 5.08 -12.66
N LYS A 247 -17.35 4.57 -11.85
CA LYS A 247 -16.04 5.18 -11.58
C LYS A 247 -14.99 4.17 -12.04
N PRO A 248 -14.14 4.48 -13.05
CA PRO A 248 -13.20 3.51 -13.59
C PRO A 248 -12.14 3.15 -12.55
N GLY A 249 -11.79 1.87 -12.47
CA GLY A 249 -10.89 1.36 -11.42
C GLY A 249 -11.01 -0.13 -11.16
N TRP A 250 -10.08 -0.63 -10.34
CA TRP A 250 -9.99 -2.03 -9.96
C TRP A 250 -11.02 -2.41 -8.87
N GLN A 251 -11.85 -3.40 -9.16
CA GLN A 251 -12.87 -3.98 -8.27
C GLN A 251 -12.42 -5.34 -7.74
N ASP A 252 -13.12 -5.87 -6.73
CA ASP A 252 -12.99 -7.25 -6.20
C ASP A 252 -11.56 -7.70 -5.78
N TRP A 253 -10.77 -6.76 -5.26
CA TRP A 253 -9.47 -7.03 -4.63
C TRP A 253 -9.54 -6.96 -3.10
N THR A 254 -8.66 -7.72 -2.44
CA THR A 254 -8.57 -7.77 -0.96
C THR A 254 -7.36 -7.00 -0.46
N LYS A 255 -7.57 -6.06 0.47
CA LYS A 255 -6.48 -5.19 0.98
C LYS A 255 -5.45 -5.92 1.87
N ARG A 256 -5.84 -7.00 2.55
CA ARG A 256 -4.99 -7.82 3.42
C ARG A 256 -4.93 -9.24 2.87
N ILE A 257 -3.75 -9.64 2.39
CA ILE A 257 -3.42 -11.02 2.07
C ILE A 257 -2.63 -11.59 3.25
N GLU A 258 -2.87 -12.82 3.67
CA GLU A 258 -2.09 -13.48 4.72
C GLU A 258 -1.20 -14.56 4.10
N TYR A 259 0.07 -14.60 4.51
CA TYR A 259 1.02 -15.60 4.03
C TYR A 259 1.49 -16.49 5.18
N GLN A 260 1.17 -17.78 5.07
CA GLN A 260 1.61 -18.79 6.02
C GLN A 260 2.95 -19.38 5.56
N PRO A 261 4.00 -19.38 6.41
CA PRO A 261 5.28 -19.99 6.09
C PRO A 261 5.15 -21.43 5.54
N GLY A 262 5.72 -21.68 4.37
CA GLY A 262 5.66 -22.98 3.68
C GLY A 262 4.46 -23.19 2.74
N SER A 263 3.56 -22.22 2.54
CA SER A 263 2.40 -22.36 1.65
C SER A 263 2.73 -22.45 0.14
N GLY A 264 3.95 -22.09 -0.27
CA GLY A 264 4.25 -21.84 -1.69
C GLY A 264 3.60 -20.54 -2.19
N SER A 265 3.47 -20.37 -3.50
CA SER A 265 2.93 -19.15 -4.12
C SER A 265 1.44 -18.92 -3.78
N VAL A 266 1.12 -17.80 -3.13
CA VAL A 266 -0.25 -17.41 -2.73
C VAL A 266 -0.77 -16.33 -3.69
N PRO A 267 -1.93 -16.50 -4.35
CA PRO A 267 -2.46 -15.49 -5.27
C PRO A 267 -2.82 -14.20 -4.54
N LEU A 268 -2.41 -13.06 -5.10
CA LEU A 268 -2.65 -11.74 -4.49
C LEU A 268 -4.05 -11.21 -4.80
N PHE A 269 -4.50 -11.40 -6.04
CA PHE A 269 -5.67 -10.72 -6.58
C PHE A 269 -6.63 -11.69 -7.31
N PRO A 270 -7.04 -12.82 -6.71
CA PRO A 270 -7.68 -13.94 -7.40
C PRO A 270 -9.07 -13.68 -8.01
N SER A 271 -9.67 -12.50 -7.77
CA SER A 271 -10.98 -12.11 -8.32
C SER A 271 -11.00 -10.70 -8.91
N ILE A 272 -9.84 -10.04 -9.01
CA ILE A 272 -9.74 -8.63 -9.42
C ILE A 272 -10.21 -8.42 -10.86
N GLN A 273 -10.92 -7.33 -11.09
CA GLN A 273 -11.43 -6.96 -12.42
C GLN A 273 -11.32 -5.44 -12.62
N LEU A 274 -10.92 -5.02 -13.81
CA LEU A 274 -10.93 -3.62 -14.22
C LEU A 274 -12.32 -3.21 -14.74
N GLU A 275 -12.89 -2.16 -14.14
CA GLU A 275 -14.05 -1.43 -14.67
C GLU A 275 -13.56 -0.19 -15.44
N THR A 276 -14.07 0.04 -16.65
CA THR A 276 -13.69 1.15 -17.54
C THR A 276 -14.83 2.10 -17.91
N CYS A 277 -16.07 1.81 -17.49
CA CYS A 277 -17.24 2.68 -17.67
C CYS A 277 -17.51 3.07 -19.13
N ASP A 278 -17.61 2.06 -20.01
CA ASP A 278 -17.74 2.18 -21.46
C ASP A 278 -16.57 2.89 -22.18
N GLY A 279 -15.48 3.19 -21.47
CA GLY A 279 -14.26 3.78 -22.04
C GLY A 279 -13.50 2.79 -22.93
N ALA A 280 -13.27 3.17 -24.19
CA ALA A 280 -12.58 2.36 -25.19
C ALA A 280 -11.05 2.43 -25.03
N VAL A 281 -10.46 1.30 -24.64
CA VAL A 281 -9.03 1.14 -24.35
C VAL A 281 -8.27 0.59 -25.56
N SER A 282 -7.07 1.10 -25.81
CA SER A 282 -6.15 0.60 -26.84
C SER A 282 -4.95 -0.16 -26.27
N SER A 283 -4.48 0.19 -25.07
CA SER A 283 -3.52 -0.61 -24.29
C SER A 283 -3.62 -0.33 -22.78
N ILE A 284 -3.17 -1.30 -21.97
CA ILE A 284 -3.05 -1.18 -20.52
C ILE A 284 -1.64 -1.62 -20.12
N GLN A 285 -0.92 -0.73 -19.43
CA GLN A 285 0.31 -1.07 -18.72
C GLN A 285 0.02 -1.11 -17.21
N ILE A 286 0.31 -2.23 -16.57
CA ILE A 286 0.16 -2.45 -15.12
C ILE A 286 1.55 -2.61 -14.51
N THR A 287 1.80 -1.95 -13.38
CA THR A 287 3.00 -2.18 -12.57
C THR A 287 2.59 -2.57 -11.16
N THR A 288 2.90 -3.81 -10.79
CA THR A 288 2.76 -4.33 -9.41
C THR A 288 4.11 -4.23 -8.71
N GLU A 289 4.16 -3.50 -7.60
CA GLU A 289 5.34 -3.25 -6.77
C GLU A 289 5.15 -3.88 -5.39
N LEU A 290 6.07 -4.76 -4.99
CA LEU A 290 6.19 -5.34 -3.65
C LEU A 290 7.29 -4.59 -2.89
N GLN A 291 6.92 -3.84 -1.86
CA GLN A 291 7.88 -3.03 -1.09
C GLN A 291 8.63 -3.90 -0.09
N THR A 292 9.85 -4.27 -0.44
CA THR A 292 10.75 -5.14 0.34
C THR A 292 12.02 -4.44 0.85
N ASN A 293 12.29 -3.20 0.43
CA ASN A 293 13.54 -2.46 0.69
C ASN A 293 13.94 -2.34 2.17
N TYR A 294 12.95 -2.28 3.07
CA TYR A 294 13.15 -2.19 4.53
C TYR A 294 13.43 -3.55 5.21
N ILE A 295 13.39 -4.65 4.45
CA ILE A 295 13.68 -6.03 4.89
C ILE A 295 15.06 -6.44 4.37
N GLY A 296 15.85 -7.09 5.22
CA GLY A 296 17.06 -7.75 4.78
C GLY A 296 18.08 -6.81 4.14
N LYS A 297 18.72 -7.36 3.11
CA LYS A 297 19.52 -6.60 2.15
C LYS A 297 18.65 -6.23 0.93
N GLY A 298 17.52 -5.56 1.19
CA GLY A 298 16.52 -5.11 0.20
C GLY A 298 15.39 -6.10 -0.12
N CYS A 299 15.47 -7.34 0.37
CA CYS A 299 14.42 -8.37 0.28
C CYS A 299 14.69 -9.48 1.31
N ASP A 300 13.75 -10.42 1.48
CA ASP A 300 14.00 -11.61 2.29
C ASP A 300 14.96 -12.57 1.55
N ARG A 301 16.10 -12.90 2.20
CA ARG A 301 17.23 -13.65 1.61
C ARG A 301 17.60 -14.89 2.43
N GLU A 302 18.39 -15.78 1.84
CA GLU A 302 19.13 -16.78 2.62
C GLU A 302 20.10 -16.08 3.59
N THR A 303 20.17 -16.58 4.83
CA THR A 303 20.95 -15.97 5.93
C THR A 303 22.12 -16.83 6.42
N TYR A 304 22.47 -17.88 5.66
CA TYR A 304 23.72 -18.62 5.83
C TYR A 304 24.93 -17.69 5.58
N SER A 305 26.10 -18.05 6.13
CA SER A 305 27.35 -17.31 5.90
C SER A 305 27.75 -17.26 4.41
N GLU A 306 28.47 -16.21 3.99
CA GLU A 306 28.78 -15.96 2.57
C GLU A 306 29.57 -17.13 1.93
N LYS A 307 30.54 -17.68 2.66
CA LYS A 307 31.31 -18.88 2.26
C LYS A 307 30.42 -20.12 2.04
N SER A 308 29.29 -20.19 2.73
CA SER A 308 28.26 -21.23 2.57
C SER A 308 27.38 -20.97 1.35
N LEU A 309 26.91 -19.73 1.16
CA LEU A 309 26.10 -19.33 0.00
C LEU A 309 26.88 -19.50 -1.32
N GLN A 310 28.15 -19.08 -1.35
CA GLN A 310 29.05 -19.30 -2.49
C GLN A 310 29.15 -20.77 -2.89
N LYS A 311 29.32 -21.70 -1.93
CA LYS A 311 29.33 -23.15 -2.20
C LYS A 311 27.99 -23.63 -2.80
N LEU A 312 26.86 -23.18 -2.27
CA LEU A 312 25.53 -23.54 -2.79
C LEU A 312 25.29 -23.02 -4.22
N CYS A 313 25.80 -21.82 -4.53
CA CYS A 313 25.77 -21.24 -5.88
C CYS A 313 26.78 -21.87 -6.87
N GLY A 314 27.54 -22.88 -6.45
CA GLY A 314 28.52 -23.58 -7.30
C GLY A 314 29.84 -22.84 -7.50
N ALA A 315 30.15 -21.88 -6.64
CA ALA A 315 31.41 -21.12 -6.67
C ALA A 315 32.61 -21.98 -6.23
N SER A 316 33.82 -21.54 -6.59
CA SER A 316 35.05 -22.21 -6.16
C SER A 316 35.37 -21.97 -4.69
N SER A 317 35.99 -22.96 -4.04
CA SER A 317 36.76 -22.72 -2.82
C SER A 317 37.91 -21.73 -3.06
N GLY A 318 38.32 -21.02 -2.00
CA GLY A 318 39.37 -19.98 -2.05
C GLY A 318 38.90 -18.57 -1.64
N ILE A 319 37.61 -18.39 -1.36
CA ILE A 319 37.06 -17.15 -0.80
C ILE A 319 37.56 -16.88 0.63
N ILE A 320 37.83 -15.60 0.91
CA ILE A 320 38.29 -15.07 2.19
C ILE A 320 37.29 -14.01 2.64
N ASP A 321 36.58 -14.28 3.73
CA ASP A 321 35.64 -13.34 4.35
C ASP A 321 36.41 -12.34 5.23
N LEU A 322 36.21 -11.04 5.01
CA LEU A 322 36.84 -9.97 5.78
C LEU A 322 35.94 -9.45 6.91
N LEU A 323 34.63 -9.71 6.83
CA LEU A 323 33.62 -9.37 7.84
C LEU A 323 32.91 -10.63 8.40
N PRO A 324 33.65 -11.65 8.87
CA PRO A 324 33.05 -12.84 9.43
C PRO A 324 32.40 -12.58 10.81
N SER A 325 31.46 -13.46 11.17
CA SER A 325 30.90 -13.58 12.51
C SER A 325 32.01 -13.64 13.57
N PRO A 326 31.97 -12.81 14.65
CA PRO A 326 33.00 -12.82 15.68
C PRO A 326 33.13 -14.18 16.38
N SER A 327 34.33 -14.75 16.39
CA SER A 327 34.64 -16.02 17.07
C SER A 327 36.03 -16.02 17.68
N ALA A 328 36.40 -17.10 18.39
CA ALA A 328 37.76 -17.30 18.90
C ALA A 328 38.83 -17.31 17.79
N ALA A 329 38.48 -17.66 16.55
CA ALA A 329 39.37 -17.63 15.38
C ALA A 329 39.25 -16.35 14.54
N THR A 330 38.18 -15.56 14.72
CA THR A 330 37.83 -14.38 13.91
C THR A 330 37.52 -13.18 14.80
N ASN A 331 38.51 -12.74 15.58
CA ASN A 331 38.32 -11.70 16.59
C ASN A 331 38.41 -10.25 16.08
N TRP A 332 38.89 -10.02 14.84
CA TRP A 332 39.10 -8.66 14.31
C TRP A 332 37.80 -7.90 14.00
N THR A 333 36.67 -8.61 13.86
CA THR A 333 35.33 -8.03 13.71
C THR A 333 34.63 -7.75 15.05
N ALA A 334 35.15 -8.25 16.18
CA ALA A 334 34.48 -8.18 17.49
C ALA A 334 34.35 -6.75 18.07
N GLY A 335 35.05 -5.77 17.50
CA GLY A 335 34.97 -4.36 17.87
C GLY A 335 34.05 -3.51 16.99
N LEU A 336 33.39 -4.09 15.99
CA LEU A 336 32.46 -3.38 15.09
C LEU A 336 31.02 -3.47 15.62
N LEU A 337 30.18 -2.50 15.23
CA LEU A 337 28.74 -2.55 15.48
C LEU A 337 28.06 -3.50 14.47
N VAL A 338 27.38 -4.53 14.96
CA VAL A 338 26.75 -5.58 14.12
C VAL A 338 25.26 -5.70 14.41
N ASP A 339 24.44 -5.80 13.36
CA ASP A 339 23.04 -6.24 13.46
C ASP A 339 22.97 -7.77 13.41
N SER A 340 22.55 -8.39 14.52
CA SER A 340 22.80 -9.80 14.81
C SER A 340 21.91 -10.80 14.07
N SER A 341 20.80 -10.34 13.47
CA SER A 341 19.90 -11.18 12.68
C SER A 341 20.43 -11.50 11.27
N GLU A 342 21.31 -10.65 10.72
CA GLU A 342 21.67 -10.65 9.30
C GLU A 342 23.15 -10.34 9.01
N MET A 343 23.98 -10.16 10.04
CA MET A 343 25.40 -9.81 9.95
C MET A 343 25.68 -8.53 9.14
N ILE A 344 24.91 -7.48 9.45
CA ILE A 344 25.10 -6.14 8.90
C ILE A 344 26.06 -5.34 9.80
N PHE A 345 27.21 -4.96 9.26
CA PHE A 345 28.22 -4.17 9.96
C PHE A 345 27.99 -2.68 9.71
N LYS A 346 27.82 -1.89 10.77
CA LYS A 346 27.49 -0.46 10.70
C LYS A 346 28.73 0.37 11.01
N PHE A 347 29.08 1.28 10.11
CA PHE A 347 30.24 2.15 10.19
C PHE A 347 29.78 3.60 10.33
N ASP A 348 30.27 4.27 11.36
CA ASP A 348 29.86 5.60 11.80
C ASP A 348 30.72 6.75 11.23
N GLY A 349 31.71 6.44 10.39
CA GLY A 349 32.76 7.37 9.98
C GLY A 349 33.90 7.52 11.01
N ARG A 350 34.02 6.62 11.99
CA ARG A 350 35.06 6.66 13.06
C ARG A 350 35.72 5.31 13.36
N GLN A 351 35.15 4.21 12.88
CA GLN A 351 35.56 2.84 13.18
C GLN A 351 36.11 2.14 11.92
N GLY A 352 37.08 1.25 12.11
CA GLY A 352 37.65 0.43 11.04
C GLY A 352 38.31 -0.83 11.59
N ALA A 353 38.22 -1.93 10.84
CA ALA A 353 38.80 -3.22 11.22
C ALA A 353 40.18 -3.42 10.59
N LYS A 354 41.09 -4.00 11.37
CA LYS A 354 42.46 -4.34 10.94
C LYS A 354 42.54 -5.84 10.68
N ILE A 355 42.74 -6.23 9.42
CA ILE A 355 42.83 -7.65 9.06
C ILE A 355 44.19 -8.21 9.52
N PRO A 356 44.25 -9.38 10.18
CA PRO A 356 45.52 -9.98 10.61
C PRO A 356 46.44 -10.40 9.45
N ASP A 357 47.75 -10.33 9.71
CA ASP A 357 48.78 -10.74 8.76
C ASP A 357 48.62 -12.23 8.41
N GLY A 358 48.48 -12.55 7.11
CA GLY A 358 48.35 -13.93 6.62
C GLY A 358 46.92 -14.43 6.38
N VAL A 359 45.88 -13.65 6.73
CA VAL A 359 44.49 -13.98 6.35
C VAL A 359 44.26 -13.83 4.85
N VAL A 360 44.86 -12.81 4.22
CA VAL A 360 44.87 -12.59 2.77
C VAL A 360 46.30 -12.81 2.24
N PRO A 361 46.50 -13.47 1.08
CA PRO A 361 47.81 -13.55 0.43
C PRO A 361 48.42 -12.17 0.18
N LYS A 362 49.74 -12.04 0.39
CA LYS A 362 50.44 -10.75 0.33
C LYS A 362 50.25 -10.04 -1.02
N ASN A 363 50.43 -10.77 -2.11
CA ASN A 363 50.23 -10.29 -3.47
C ASN A 363 48.95 -10.94 -4.02
N LEU A 364 48.03 -10.12 -4.54
CA LEU A 364 46.92 -10.61 -5.33
C LEU A 364 47.41 -10.92 -6.76
N THR A 365 46.93 -12.04 -7.29
CA THR A 365 47.11 -12.49 -8.67
C THR A 365 46.55 -11.50 -9.69
N ASP A 366 46.76 -11.76 -10.98
CA ASP A 366 46.21 -10.90 -12.05
C ASP A 366 44.70 -11.07 -12.23
N GLN A 367 44.16 -12.22 -11.80
CA GLN A 367 42.72 -12.46 -11.66
C GLN A 367 42.31 -12.53 -10.18
N PHE A 368 41.26 -11.80 -9.78
CA PHE A 368 40.57 -11.97 -8.48
C PHE A 368 39.18 -11.31 -8.47
N THR A 369 38.35 -11.65 -7.48
CA THR A 369 37.06 -10.97 -7.22
C THR A 369 37.05 -10.31 -5.85
N ILE A 370 36.37 -9.16 -5.74
CA ILE A 370 35.90 -8.58 -4.48
C ILE A 370 34.37 -8.55 -4.50
N THR A 371 33.69 -9.03 -3.46
CA THR A 371 32.21 -8.94 -3.33
C THR A 371 31.84 -8.15 -2.08
N MET A 372 30.71 -7.43 -2.10
CA MET A 372 30.07 -6.86 -0.91
C MET A 372 28.61 -6.50 -1.15
N TRP A 373 27.81 -6.52 -0.09
CA TRP A 373 26.61 -5.71 0.02
C TRP A 373 26.97 -4.38 0.69
N MET A 374 26.51 -3.27 0.13
CA MET A 374 26.70 -1.93 0.70
C MET A 374 25.37 -1.18 0.75
N LYS A 375 25.18 -0.40 1.81
CA LYS A 375 24.14 0.61 1.97
C LYS A 375 24.78 1.91 2.43
N HIS A 376 24.75 2.91 1.57
CA HIS A 376 25.48 4.17 1.70
C HIS A 376 24.60 5.36 1.28
N GLY A 377 24.92 6.56 1.75
CA GLY A 377 24.12 7.77 1.52
C GLY A 377 25.00 8.98 1.19
N PRO A 378 24.44 10.18 0.99
CA PRO A 378 25.24 11.36 0.72
C PRO A 378 26.13 11.70 1.94
N SER A 379 27.43 11.85 1.70
CA SER A 379 28.44 12.13 2.73
C SER A 379 28.07 13.35 3.60
N PRO A 380 28.15 13.28 4.95
CA PRO A 380 27.75 14.39 5.82
C PRO A 380 28.74 15.58 5.85
N GLY A 381 28.80 16.40 4.78
CA GLY A 381 29.65 17.59 4.77
C GLY A 381 29.64 18.42 3.48
N VAL A 382 30.23 19.62 3.54
CA VAL A 382 30.35 20.57 2.40
C VAL A 382 31.48 20.18 1.44
N ARG A 383 32.41 19.33 1.88
CA ARG A 383 33.31 18.55 1.02
C ARG A 383 33.03 17.07 1.28
N ALA A 384 32.72 16.31 0.24
CA ALA A 384 32.75 14.86 0.33
C ALA A 384 34.21 14.41 0.43
N GLU A 385 34.64 13.98 1.62
CA GLU A 385 35.95 13.36 1.81
C GLU A 385 35.97 11.97 1.15
N LYS A 386 37.14 11.32 1.16
CA LYS A 386 37.32 9.97 0.63
C LYS A 386 36.92 8.94 1.69
N GLU A 387 35.90 8.14 1.41
CA GLU A 387 35.32 7.16 2.33
C GLU A 387 35.73 5.74 1.92
N THR A 388 36.61 5.09 2.69
CA THR A 388 37.29 3.87 2.24
C THR A 388 36.66 2.60 2.81
N ILE A 389 36.07 1.80 1.91
CA ILE A 389 35.47 0.49 2.20
C ILE A 389 36.56 -0.54 2.52
N LEU A 390 37.62 -0.54 1.71
CA LEU A 390 38.71 -1.52 1.75
C LEU A 390 40.02 -0.81 1.37
N CYS A 391 41.10 -0.97 2.14
CA CYS A 391 42.41 -0.43 1.78
C CYS A 391 43.54 -1.34 2.23
N ASN A 392 44.51 -1.52 1.33
CA ASN A 392 45.78 -2.19 1.59
C ASN A 392 46.93 -1.23 1.30
N SER A 393 47.62 -0.79 2.35
CA SER A 393 48.68 0.22 2.29
C SER A 393 49.96 -0.23 3.01
N ASP A 394 51.06 0.46 2.76
CA ASP A 394 52.30 0.28 3.52
C ASP A 394 52.05 0.49 5.03
N LYS A 395 52.50 -0.45 5.85
CA LYS A 395 52.30 -0.48 7.30
C LYS A 395 53.15 0.55 8.04
N THR A 396 54.27 0.95 7.44
CA THR A 396 55.25 1.94 7.91
C THR A 396 55.79 2.80 6.76
N GLU A 397 56.43 3.93 7.09
CA GLU A 397 57.18 4.81 6.19
C GLU A 397 56.38 5.42 5.03
N MET A 398 56.32 4.76 3.87
CA MET A 398 56.00 5.38 2.59
C MET A 398 54.51 5.59 2.33
N ASN A 399 53.64 4.93 3.10
CA ASN A 399 52.18 5.00 2.98
C ASN A 399 51.63 4.81 1.54
N ARG A 400 52.28 4.00 0.68
CA ARG A 400 51.75 3.75 -0.66
C ARG A 400 50.55 2.83 -0.54
N HIS A 401 49.47 3.17 -1.25
CA HIS A 401 48.28 2.32 -1.34
C HIS A 401 48.47 1.38 -2.53
N HIS A 402 48.46 0.07 -2.26
CA HIS A 402 48.64 -1.00 -3.25
C HIS A 402 47.33 -1.33 -3.93
N TYR A 403 46.25 -1.47 -3.15
CA TYR A 403 44.88 -1.40 -3.65
C TYR A 403 43.95 -0.76 -2.63
N ALA A 404 42.90 -0.09 -3.11
CA ALA A 404 41.86 0.49 -2.27
C ALA A 404 40.53 0.61 -3.03
N LEU A 405 39.41 0.30 -2.36
CA LEU A 405 38.06 0.59 -2.82
C LEU A 405 37.43 1.65 -1.93
N TYR A 406 36.91 2.71 -2.54
CA TYR A 406 36.38 3.86 -1.82
C TYR A 406 35.25 4.56 -2.57
N VAL A 407 34.42 5.28 -1.82
CA VAL A 407 33.44 6.23 -2.33
C VAL A 407 34.01 7.65 -2.23
N HIS A 408 33.72 8.47 -3.23
CA HIS A 408 34.05 9.90 -3.24
C HIS A 408 33.05 10.63 -4.16
N ASN A 409 32.34 11.64 -3.64
CA ASN A 409 31.29 12.37 -4.39
C ASN A 409 30.27 11.45 -5.10
N CYS A 410 29.78 10.43 -4.39
CA CYS A 410 28.85 9.41 -4.92
C CYS A 410 29.36 8.67 -6.19
N ARG A 411 30.69 8.53 -6.31
CA ARG A 411 31.35 7.66 -7.30
C ARG A 411 32.10 6.56 -6.57
N LEU A 412 32.08 5.36 -7.13
CA LEU A 412 32.86 4.23 -6.65
C LEU A 412 34.19 4.25 -7.41
N VAL A 413 35.29 4.16 -6.68
CA VAL A 413 36.63 4.18 -7.28
C VAL A 413 37.45 3.03 -6.73
N PHE A 414 38.01 2.23 -7.64
CA PHE A 414 38.92 1.15 -7.33
C PHE A 414 40.33 1.51 -7.79
N LEU A 415 41.25 1.60 -6.83
CA LEU A 415 42.69 1.73 -7.05
C LEU A 415 43.32 0.33 -6.98
N LEU A 416 44.13 -0.02 -7.98
CA LEU A 416 44.97 -1.22 -8.02
C LEU A 416 46.29 -0.89 -8.72
N ARG A 417 47.36 -0.76 -7.94
CA ARG A 417 48.73 -0.65 -8.45
C ARG A 417 49.40 -2.01 -8.39
N LYS A 418 50.05 -2.41 -9.48
CA LYS A 418 50.89 -3.62 -9.54
C LYS A 418 52.32 -3.31 -9.10
N ASP A 419 53.02 -4.33 -8.61
CA ASP A 419 54.47 -4.29 -8.42
C ASP A 419 55.17 -4.05 -9.77
N PHE A 420 56.34 -3.43 -9.72
CA PHE A 420 57.24 -3.25 -10.86
C PHE A 420 57.66 -4.61 -11.46
N ASP A 421 57.21 -4.88 -12.68
CA ASP A 421 57.91 -5.78 -13.60
C ASP A 421 58.89 -4.99 -14.50
N GLN A 422 59.66 -5.68 -15.33
CA GLN A 422 60.78 -5.08 -16.07
C GLN A 422 60.37 -4.09 -17.18
N ALA A 423 59.08 -3.92 -17.46
CA ALA A 423 58.56 -2.93 -18.40
C ALA A 423 58.00 -1.72 -17.66
N ASP A 424 58.87 -0.70 -17.49
CA ASP A 424 58.58 0.57 -16.81
C ASP A 424 57.67 1.46 -17.68
N THR A 425 56.37 1.13 -17.66
CA THR A 425 55.33 1.77 -18.46
C THR A 425 54.12 2.14 -17.62
N PHE A 426 53.45 3.24 -17.97
CA PHE A 426 52.14 3.60 -17.43
C PHE A 426 51.12 2.48 -17.65
N ARG A 427 50.36 2.12 -16.61
CA ARG A 427 49.31 1.09 -16.67
C ARG A 427 48.03 1.55 -15.98
N PRO A 428 46.85 1.02 -16.36
CA PRO A 428 45.59 1.22 -15.65
C PRO A 428 45.74 0.97 -14.15
N ALA A 429 45.40 1.98 -13.35
CA ALA A 429 45.63 1.97 -11.91
C ALA A 429 44.42 2.45 -11.09
N GLU A 430 43.65 3.43 -11.57
CA GLU A 430 42.35 3.77 -10.99
C GLU A 430 41.21 3.57 -11.99
N PHE A 431 40.12 2.96 -11.52
CA PHE A 431 38.91 2.67 -12.27
C PHE A 431 37.74 3.37 -11.59
N HIS A 432 37.00 4.22 -12.31
CA HIS A 432 35.98 5.11 -11.75
C HIS A 432 34.60 4.80 -12.33
N TRP A 433 33.60 4.61 -11.46
CA TRP A 433 32.19 4.45 -11.83
C TRP A 433 31.32 5.54 -11.20
N LYS A 434 30.39 6.11 -11.98
CA LYS A 434 29.35 7.01 -11.50
C LYS A 434 28.02 6.23 -11.52
N LEU A 435 27.46 5.96 -10.35
CA LEU A 435 26.21 5.21 -10.17
C LEU A 435 25.38 5.98 -9.14
N ASP A 436 24.13 6.31 -9.46
CA ASP A 436 23.30 7.11 -8.56
C ASP A 436 22.91 6.30 -7.29
N GLN A 437 22.87 4.97 -7.42
CA GLN A 437 22.68 3.94 -6.39
C GLN A 437 23.74 3.92 -5.28
N ILE A 438 24.85 4.65 -5.43
CA ILE A 438 25.87 4.74 -4.36
C ILE A 438 25.37 5.60 -3.19
N CYS A 439 24.39 6.47 -3.40
CA CYS A 439 23.97 7.48 -2.41
C CYS A 439 22.45 7.59 -2.20
N ASP A 440 21.64 6.70 -2.76
CA ASP A 440 20.18 6.70 -2.60
C ASP A 440 19.71 6.23 -1.21
N LYS A 441 20.61 5.62 -0.43
CA LYS A 441 20.36 4.97 0.87
C LYS A 441 19.55 3.68 0.74
N GLU A 442 19.79 2.87 -0.30
CA GLU A 442 19.32 1.49 -0.38
C GLU A 442 20.44 0.43 -0.37
N TRP A 443 20.06 -0.85 -0.40
CA TRP A 443 20.99 -1.99 -0.36
C TRP A 443 21.30 -2.48 -1.77
N HIS A 444 22.57 -2.44 -2.15
CA HIS A 444 23.04 -2.92 -3.45
C HIS A 444 24.15 -3.96 -3.30
N TYR A 445 24.19 -4.94 -4.21
CA TYR A 445 25.22 -5.98 -4.27
C TYR A 445 26.25 -5.64 -5.34
N TYR A 446 27.49 -5.39 -4.92
CA TYR A 446 28.60 -5.03 -5.77
C TYR A 446 29.59 -6.19 -5.91
N VAL A 447 29.96 -6.51 -7.15
CA VAL A 447 30.99 -7.51 -7.47
C VAL A 447 32.01 -6.86 -8.41
N ILE A 448 33.26 -6.78 -7.97
CA ILE A 448 34.38 -6.28 -8.77
C ILE A 448 35.18 -7.49 -9.23
N ASN A 449 35.07 -7.83 -10.51
CA ASN A 449 35.90 -8.83 -11.17
C ASN A 449 37.12 -8.13 -11.77
N VAL A 450 38.30 -8.56 -11.36
CA VAL A 450 39.59 -8.10 -11.90
C VAL A 450 40.17 -9.19 -12.77
N GLU A 451 40.50 -8.85 -14.01
CA GLU A 451 41.36 -9.61 -14.93
C GLU A 451 42.35 -8.61 -15.54
N PHE A 452 43.39 -8.29 -14.78
CA PHE A 452 44.25 -7.13 -15.04
C PHE A 452 44.86 -7.19 -16.45
N PRO A 453 44.74 -6.12 -17.28
CA PRO A 453 44.41 -4.74 -16.90
C PRO A 453 42.92 -4.36 -16.88
N VAL A 454 42.00 -5.31 -17.14
CA VAL A 454 40.55 -5.07 -17.16
C VAL A 454 39.95 -5.21 -15.75
N VAL A 455 39.00 -4.34 -15.43
CA VAL A 455 38.19 -4.43 -14.20
C VAL A 455 36.73 -4.17 -14.54
N THR A 456 35.90 -5.19 -14.32
CA THR A 456 34.45 -5.14 -14.59
C THR A 456 33.70 -5.07 -13.26
N LEU A 457 32.83 -4.07 -13.13
CA LEU A 457 31.90 -3.96 -12.01
C LEU A 457 30.55 -4.59 -12.39
N TYR A 458 29.97 -5.35 -11.46
CA TYR A 458 28.56 -5.69 -11.48
C TYR A 458 27.88 -5.05 -10.28
N MET A 459 26.69 -4.49 -10.49
CA MET A 459 25.81 -3.99 -9.43
C MET A 459 24.43 -4.59 -9.67
N ASP A 460 23.93 -5.34 -8.67
CA ASP A 460 22.68 -6.12 -8.74
C ASP A 460 22.58 -7.00 -10.01
N GLY A 461 23.73 -7.47 -10.50
CA GLY A 461 23.87 -8.36 -11.64
C GLY A 461 23.89 -7.68 -13.01
N ALA A 462 23.63 -6.38 -13.08
CA ALA A 462 23.89 -5.59 -14.28
C ALA A 462 25.38 -5.20 -14.35
N THR A 463 25.97 -5.24 -15.54
CA THR A 463 27.39 -4.93 -15.78
C THR A 463 27.59 -3.43 -16.00
N TYR A 464 28.64 -2.86 -15.40
CA TYR A 464 29.01 -1.45 -15.51
C TYR A 464 30.50 -1.30 -15.85
N GLU A 465 30.77 -0.73 -17.03
CA GLU A 465 32.12 -0.33 -17.43
C GLU A 465 32.55 0.99 -16.76
N PRO A 466 33.84 1.18 -16.42
CA PRO A 466 34.34 2.41 -15.82
C PRO A 466 34.28 3.57 -16.83
N TYR A 467 33.72 4.72 -16.43
CA TYR A 467 33.63 5.90 -17.31
C TYR A 467 34.99 6.60 -17.50
N LEU A 468 35.92 6.36 -16.56
CA LEU A 468 37.29 6.87 -16.57
C LEU A 468 38.21 5.80 -15.99
N VAL A 469 39.31 5.56 -16.70
CA VAL A 469 40.44 4.77 -16.23
C VAL A 469 41.67 5.66 -16.25
N THR A 470 42.33 5.80 -15.10
CA THR A 470 43.55 6.60 -14.94
C THR A 470 44.76 5.68 -14.86
N ASN A 471 45.79 5.99 -15.64
CA ASN A 471 47.05 5.26 -15.62
C ASN A 471 48.01 5.86 -14.57
N ASP A 472 48.81 5.00 -13.93
CA ASP A 472 49.85 5.38 -12.98
C ASP A 472 51.11 4.51 -13.20
N TRP A 473 52.18 4.83 -12.48
CA TRP A 473 53.42 4.04 -12.48
C TRP A 473 53.30 2.79 -11.58
N PRO A 474 53.95 1.67 -11.93
CA PRO A 474 54.07 0.51 -11.04
C PRO A 474 54.75 0.86 -9.71
N ILE A 475 54.36 0.19 -8.62
CA ILE A 475 55.01 0.38 -7.31
C ILE A 475 56.40 -0.28 -7.35
N HIS A 476 57.45 0.51 -7.09
CA HIS A 476 58.80 -0.03 -6.91
C HIS A 476 58.85 -1.00 -5.70
N PRO A 477 59.54 -2.15 -5.80
CA PRO A 477 59.52 -3.17 -4.76
C PRO A 477 60.16 -2.67 -3.47
N SER A 478 59.58 -3.05 -2.33
CA SER A 478 60.01 -2.61 -1.01
C SER A 478 59.98 -3.74 0.02
N HIS A 479 60.82 -3.65 1.05
CA HIS A 479 60.78 -4.58 2.18
C HIS A 479 59.77 -4.20 3.27
N ILE A 480 59.02 -3.10 3.08
CA ILE A 480 57.96 -2.65 3.98
C ILE A 480 56.82 -3.68 3.98
N ALA A 481 56.34 -4.03 5.17
CA ALA A 481 55.15 -4.88 5.31
C ALA A 481 53.89 -4.11 4.92
N MET A 482 52.92 -4.79 4.31
CA MET A 482 51.62 -4.21 3.95
C MET A 482 50.61 -4.38 5.09
N GLN A 483 49.52 -3.62 5.06
CA GLN A 483 48.42 -3.70 6.04
C GLN A 483 47.06 -3.54 5.36
N LEU A 484 46.26 -4.61 5.41
CA LEU A 484 44.87 -4.61 4.96
C LEU A 484 43.92 -4.11 6.06
N THR A 485 42.95 -3.29 5.67
CA THR A 485 41.95 -2.62 6.53
C THR A 485 40.59 -2.51 5.85
N VAL A 486 39.53 -2.49 6.65
CA VAL A 486 38.11 -2.42 6.23
C VAL A 486 37.40 -1.28 6.97
N GLY A 487 36.57 -0.51 6.26
CA GLY A 487 35.83 0.65 6.79
C GLY A 487 36.69 1.89 7.07
N ALA A 488 37.98 1.81 6.82
CA ALA A 488 38.95 2.90 6.86
C ALA A 488 40.23 2.48 6.11
N CYS A 489 41.15 3.41 5.91
CA CYS A 489 42.49 3.14 5.37
C CYS A 489 43.58 3.35 6.44
N TRP A 490 44.61 2.50 6.44
CA TRP A 490 45.75 2.59 7.35
C TRP A 490 46.75 3.66 6.88
N GLN A 491 47.08 4.63 7.74
CA GLN A 491 48.12 5.63 7.51
C GLN A 491 49.41 5.24 8.22
N GLY A 492 50.41 4.83 7.45
CA GLY A 492 51.67 4.25 7.91
C GLY A 492 52.86 5.22 8.07
N GLY A 493 52.68 6.54 8.05
CA GLY A 493 53.77 7.54 8.01
C GLY A 493 54.75 7.58 9.21
N GLU A 494 55.39 8.73 9.47
CA GLU A 494 56.48 8.86 10.45
C GLU A 494 56.09 8.59 11.92
N VAL A 495 56.14 7.30 12.29
CA VAL A 495 56.58 6.66 13.55
C VAL A 495 55.85 7.01 14.86
N THR A 496 55.33 8.22 15.05
CA THR A 496 54.80 8.68 16.36
C THR A 496 53.48 8.02 16.77
N LYS A 497 52.64 7.64 15.81
CA LYS A 497 51.59 6.59 15.88
C LYS A 497 50.96 6.40 14.49
N PRO A 498 50.86 5.16 13.95
CA PRO A 498 50.02 4.91 12.79
C PRO A 498 48.55 5.07 13.19
N ARG A 499 47.70 5.50 12.24
CA ARG A 499 46.27 5.78 12.49
C ARG A 499 45.39 5.30 11.34
N PHE A 500 44.12 5.08 11.64
CA PHE A 500 43.08 5.04 10.60
C PHE A 500 42.77 6.45 10.09
N ALA A 501 42.41 6.56 8.83
CA ALA A 501 41.83 7.75 8.19
C ALA A 501 40.91 7.31 7.03
N GLN A 502 40.24 8.27 6.37
CA GLN A 502 39.35 7.96 5.23
C GLN A 502 38.27 6.94 5.63
N PHE A 503 37.66 7.14 6.79
CA PHE A 503 36.63 6.25 7.34
C PHE A 503 35.39 6.21 6.44
N PHE A 504 34.71 5.06 6.43
CA PHE A 504 33.46 4.85 5.72
C PHE A 504 32.26 5.16 6.64
N HIS A 505 31.22 5.81 6.09
CA HIS A 505 29.95 6.06 6.77
C HIS A 505 28.81 5.34 6.05
N GLY A 506 28.30 4.26 6.65
CA GLY A 506 27.26 3.43 6.03
C GLY A 506 27.14 2.06 6.66
N SER A 507 26.63 1.09 5.90
CA SER A 507 26.55 -0.32 6.30
C SER A 507 27.14 -1.23 5.24
N LEU A 508 27.87 -2.26 5.67
CA LEU A 508 28.46 -3.30 4.82
C LEU A 508 28.03 -4.68 5.32
N ALA A 509 27.90 -5.63 4.40
CA ALA A 509 27.76 -7.05 4.74
C ALA A 509 28.42 -7.92 3.67
N SER A 510 28.87 -9.12 4.03
CA SER A 510 29.50 -10.07 3.09
C SER A 510 30.69 -9.48 2.30
N LEU A 511 31.55 -8.67 2.93
CA LEU A 511 32.75 -8.15 2.25
C LEU A 511 33.81 -9.26 2.13
N THR A 512 34.09 -9.72 0.92
CA THR A 512 35.02 -10.83 0.68
C THR A 512 36.01 -10.55 -0.45
N ILE A 513 37.14 -11.28 -0.44
CA ILE A 513 38.10 -11.32 -1.55
C ILE A 513 38.29 -12.79 -1.96
N ARG A 514 38.32 -13.08 -3.26
CA ARG A 514 38.75 -14.37 -3.81
C ARG A 514 39.96 -14.23 -4.74
N PRO A 515 41.17 -14.52 -4.25
CA PRO A 515 42.37 -14.56 -5.08
C PRO A 515 42.33 -15.69 -6.13
N GLY A 516 42.96 -15.46 -7.27
CA GLY A 516 43.26 -16.46 -8.30
C GLY A 516 42.09 -16.89 -9.19
N LYS A 517 40.87 -16.40 -8.96
CA LYS A 517 39.67 -16.76 -9.72
C LYS A 517 38.61 -15.68 -9.67
N MET A 518 38.08 -15.31 -10.82
CA MET A 518 36.84 -14.51 -10.91
C MET A 518 35.59 -15.34 -10.58
N ASP A 519 34.48 -14.69 -10.19
CA ASP A 519 33.14 -15.30 -10.13
C ASP A 519 32.37 -15.08 -11.44
N SER A 520 31.59 -16.08 -11.86
CA SER A 520 30.82 -16.03 -13.11
C SER A 520 29.43 -15.43 -12.90
N GLN A 521 28.82 -14.90 -13.97
CA GLN A 521 27.49 -14.30 -13.92
C GLN A 521 26.44 -15.22 -13.24
N LYS A 522 26.51 -16.54 -13.46
CA LYS A 522 25.61 -17.50 -12.80
C LYS A 522 25.77 -17.54 -11.27
N VAL A 523 27.00 -17.37 -10.76
CA VAL A 523 27.25 -17.28 -9.32
C VAL A 523 26.74 -15.93 -8.79
N ILE A 524 27.03 -14.82 -9.50
CA ILE A 524 26.59 -13.47 -9.13
C ILE A 524 25.05 -13.41 -9.04
N SER A 525 24.35 -13.83 -10.09
CA SER A 525 22.89 -13.92 -10.13
C SER A 525 22.28 -14.83 -9.06
N CYS A 526 23.00 -15.86 -8.62
CA CYS A 526 22.57 -16.73 -7.52
C CYS A 526 22.76 -16.06 -6.14
N LEU A 527 23.87 -15.37 -5.91
CA LEU A 527 24.16 -14.68 -4.65
C LEU A 527 23.27 -13.45 -4.41
N GLN A 528 22.77 -12.82 -5.48
CA GLN A 528 21.79 -11.72 -5.41
C GLN A 528 20.32 -12.15 -5.48
N ALA A 529 19.99 -13.40 -5.82
CA ALA A 529 18.60 -13.83 -5.96
C ALA A 529 17.83 -13.69 -4.63
N CYS A 530 16.68 -13.01 -4.65
CA CYS A 530 15.78 -12.96 -3.49
C CYS A 530 15.11 -14.32 -3.27
N LYS A 531 14.62 -14.57 -2.05
CA LYS A 531 13.79 -15.76 -1.74
C LYS A 531 12.31 -15.42 -1.60
N GLU A 532 12.03 -14.14 -1.40
CA GLU A 532 10.74 -13.48 -1.46
C GLU A 532 10.58 -12.73 -2.80
N GLY A 533 9.38 -12.74 -3.37
CA GLY A 533 9.08 -11.98 -4.58
C GLY A 533 7.64 -12.14 -5.07
N LEU A 534 7.37 -11.50 -6.20
CA LEU A 534 6.19 -11.72 -7.04
C LEU A 534 6.44 -12.89 -8.00
N ASP A 535 5.40 -13.66 -8.27
CA ASP A 535 5.38 -14.85 -9.12
C ASP A 535 4.12 -14.83 -10.02
N ILE A 536 4.09 -15.66 -11.06
CA ILE A 536 2.90 -15.86 -11.92
C ILE A 536 2.60 -17.36 -11.95
N ASN A 537 1.46 -17.73 -11.35
CA ASN A 537 1.03 -19.12 -11.24
C ASN A 537 0.70 -19.71 -12.63
N SER A 538 1.69 -20.40 -13.21
CA SER A 538 1.75 -20.93 -14.59
C SER A 538 1.79 -19.88 -15.70
N LEU A 539 3.00 -19.69 -16.22
CA LEU A 539 3.33 -18.90 -17.42
C LEU A 539 2.58 -19.38 -18.67
N GLU A 540 2.24 -20.68 -18.75
CA GLU A 540 1.46 -21.28 -19.84
C GLU A 540 -0.02 -20.84 -19.84
N SER A 541 -0.47 -20.18 -18.76
CA SER A 541 -1.85 -19.68 -18.61
C SER A 541 -2.02 -18.17 -18.86
N LEU A 542 -0.93 -17.48 -19.21
CA LEU A 542 -0.98 -16.11 -19.72
C LEU A 542 -1.57 -16.11 -21.14
N GLY A 543 -2.56 -15.26 -21.39
CA GLY A 543 -3.23 -15.17 -22.69
C GLY A 543 -2.29 -14.68 -23.79
N GLN A 544 -2.51 -15.15 -25.02
CA GLN A 544 -1.81 -14.64 -26.21
C GLN A 544 -2.13 -13.14 -26.36
N GLY A 545 -1.14 -12.28 -26.11
CA GLY A 545 -1.27 -10.82 -26.11
C GLY A 545 -0.54 -10.16 -24.94
N ILE A 546 -0.38 -10.83 -23.79
CA ILE A 546 0.26 -10.24 -22.62
C ILE A 546 1.79 -10.32 -22.70
N LYS A 547 2.45 -9.16 -22.66
CA LYS A 547 3.89 -9.02 -22.35
C LYS A 547 4.04 -8.83 -20.84
N TYR A 548 5.11 -9.37 -20.26
CA TYR A 548 5.44 -9.17 -18.85
C TYR A 548 6.95 -9.15 -18.62
N HIS A 549 7.37 -8.49 -17.54
CA HIS A 549 8.77 -8.35 -17.13
C HIS A 549 8.86 -8.26 -15.60
N PHE A 550 9.73 -9.08 -15.00
CA PHE A 550 10.15 -8.95 -13.61
C PHE A 550 11.51 -8.24 -13.53
N ASN A 551 11.69 -7.37 -12.53
CA ASN A 551 13.02 -6.88 -12.18
C ASN A 551 13.91 -8.01 -11.58
N PRO A 552 15.25 -7.85 -11.49
CA PRO A 552 16.15 -8.91 -11.03
C PRO A 552 15.92 -9.42 -9.60
N SER A 553 15.26 -8.64 -8.75
CA SER A 553 14.84 -9.00 -7.39
C SER A 553 13.44 -9.64 -7.30
N GLN A 554 12.72 -9.74 -8.42
CA GLN A 554 11.30 -10.15 -8.49
C GLN A 554 10.35 -9.33 -7.60
N SER A 555 10.74 -8.12 -7.19
CA SER A 555 9.91 -7.21 -6.38
C SER A 555 9.03 -6.29 -7.22
N VAL A 556 9.26 -6.17 -8.53
CA VAL A 556 8.43 -5.40 -9.46
C VAL A 556 8.07 -6.24 -10.68
N LEU A 557 6.78 -6.34 -10.96
CA LEU A 557 6.21 -6.97 -12.15
C LEU A 557 5.52 -5.90 -13.00
N VAL A 558 6.00 -5.70 -14.22
CA VAL A 558 5.32 -4.90 -15.25
C VAL A 558 4.61 -5.86 -16.20
N MET A 559 3.36 -5.56 -16.54
CA MET A 559 2.56 -6.27 -17.55
C MET A 559 1.97 -5.27 -18.55
N GLU A 560 1.86 -5.67 -19.81
CA GLU A 560 1.32 -4.85 -20.90
C GLU A 560 0.43 -5.72 -21.79
N GLY A 561 -0.75 -5.21 -22.16
CA GLY A 561 -1.71 -5.90 -23.03
C GLY A 561 -2.73 -4.95 -23.64
N ASP A 562 -3.43 -5.43 -24.66
CA ASP A 562 -4.47 -4.73 -25.42
C ASP A 562 -5.90 -5.10 -24.95
N ASP A 563 -6.14 -6.38 -24.65
CA ASP A 563 -7.43 -6.87 -24.15
C ASP A 563 -7.57 -6.84 -22.61
N ILE A 564 -8.68 -6.27 -22.13
CA ILE A 564 -9.06 -6.16 -20.71
C ILE A 564 -9.25 -7.55 -20.08
N GLY A 565 -9.82 -8.52 -20.81
CA GLY A 565 -10.07 -9.88 -20.30
C GLY A 565 -8.77 -10.63 -20.00
N ASN A 566 -7.84 -10.62 -20.96
CA ASN A 566 -6.48 -11.15 -20.82
C ASN A 566 -5.72 -10.48 -19.68
N ILE A 567 -5.82 -9.15 -19.56
CA ILE A 567 -5.20 -8.36 -18.48
C ILE A 567 -5.77 -8.76 -17.10
N ASN A 568 -7.09 -8.86 -16.96
CA ASN A 568 -7.73 -9.31 -15.72
C ASN A 568 -7.27 -10.73 -15.36
N HIS A 569 -7.27 -11.67 -16.32
CA HIS A 569 -6.83 -13.05 -16.08
C HIS A 569 -5.34 -13.13 -15.70
N ALA A 570 -4.48 -12.31 -16.31
CA ALA A 570 -3.05 -12.25 -15.98
C ALA A 570 -2.83 -11.73 -14.55
N LEU A 571 -3.49 -10.63 -14.15
CA LEU A 571 -3.37 -10.08 -12.80
C LEU A 571 -3.92 -11.05 -11.73
N GLN A 572 -4.95 -11.84 -12.06
CA GLN A 572 -5.45 -12.93 -11.21
C GLN A 572 -4.47 -14.11 -11.03
N LYS A 573 -3.44 -14.26 -11.88
CA LYS A 573 -2.34 -15.25 -11.68
C LYS A 573 -1.19 -14.71 -10.84
N VAL A 574 -1.11 -13.39 -10.62
CA VAL A 574 -0.01 -12.80 -9.85
C VAL A 574 -0.11 -13.26 -8.40
N SER A 575 0.96 -13.86 -7.94
CA SER A 575 1.11 -14.44 -6.62
C SER A 575 2.30 -13.81 -5.89
N TYR A 576 2.28 -13.90 -4.57
CA TYR A 576 3.44 -13.67 -3.73
C TYR A 576 4.00 -15.03 -3.31
N ILE A 577 5.31 -15.18 -3.41
CA ILE A 577 6.05 -16.36 -2.96
C ILE A 577 7.11 -15.94 -1.96
N ASN A 578 7.28 -16.72 -0.90
CA ASN A 578 8.50 -16.68 -0.09
C ASN A 578 8.99 -18.11 0.18
N SER A 579 10.08 -18.45 -0.49
CA SER A 579 10.70 -19.78 -0.54
C SER A 579 11.60 -20.09 0.66
N ARG A 580 11.73 -19.17 1.63
CA ARG A 580 12.39 -19.47 2.91
C ARG A 580 11.54 -20.41 3.76
N GLN A 581 12.18 -21.36 4.43
CA GLN A 581 11.56 -22.21 5.46
C GLN A 581 11.15 -21.39 6.70
N PHE A 582 11.93 -20.36 7.02
CA PHE A 582 11.68 -19.41 8.10
C PHE A 582 11.73 -17.97 7.53
N PRO A 583 10.64 -17.49 6.89
CA PRO A 583 10.57 -16.16 6.31
C PRO A 583 10.52 -15.06 7.39
N THR A 584 10.90 -13.84 7.00
CA THR A 584 10.92 -12.67 7.88
C THR A 584 9.52 -12.08 8.01
N ALA A 585 8.88 -12.33 9.15
CA ALA A 585 7.52 -11.87 9.44
C ALA A 585 7.37 -10.34 9.32
N GLY A 586 6.19 -9.87 8.88
CA GLY A 586 5.91 -8.45 8.71
C GLY A 586 4.99 -8.12 7.54
N VAL A 587 4.74 -6.81 7.34
CA VAL A 587 3.75 -6.28 6.39
C VAL A 587 4.43 -5.80 5.11
N ARG A 588 4.50 -6.65 4.07
CA ARG A 588 4.95 -6.21 2.74
C ARG A 588 3.86 -5.39 2.10
N ARG A 589 4.11 -4.12 1.80
CA ARG A 589 3.15 -3.29 1.06
C ARG A 589 3.15 -3.71 -0.41
N LEU A 590 1.97 -3.72 -1.00
CA LEU A 590 1.74 -3.96 -2.42
C LEU A 590 1.10 -2.73 -3.03
N LYS A 591 1.69 -2.21 -4.09
CA LYS A 591 1.09 -1.17 -4.90
C LYS A 591 0.86 -1.68 -6.31
N VAL A 592 -0.39 -1.64 -6.79
CA VAL A 592 -0.68 -1.82 -8.23
C VAL A 592 -1.02 -0.46 -8.80
N SER A 593 -0.22 -0.02 -9.76
CA SER A 593 -0.47 1.19 -10.57
C SER A 593 -0.81 0.79 -11.99
N SER A 594 -1.57 1.63 -12.70
CA SER A 594 -2.05 1.31 -14.05
C SER A 594 -2.12 2.55 -14.94
N LYS A 595 -1.64 2.42 -16.17
CA LYS A 595 -1.75 3.42 -17.24
C LYS A 595 -2.60 2.85 -18.36
N VAL A 596 -3.58 3.63 -18.82
CA VAL A 596 -4.53 3.23 -19.85
C VAL A 596 -4.38 4.16 -21.05
N GLN A 597 -3.98 3.61 -22.19
CA GLN A 597 -3.96 4.34 -23.46
C GLN A 597 -5.30 4.15 -24.18
N CYS A 598 -5.68 5.14 -24.99
CA CYS A 598 -6.95 5.14 -25.69
C CYS A 598 -6.75 5.37 -27.20
N PHE A 599 -7.79 5.22 -28.00
CA PHE A 599 -7.70 5.44 -29.45
C PHE A 599 -7.64 6.93 -29.79
N GLY A 600 -6.42 7.45 -29.93
CA GLY A 600 -6.15 8.84 -30.34
C GLY A 600 -5.64 9.76 -29.23
N GLU A 601 -5.47 9.26 -28.00
CA GLU A 601 -4.97 10.02 -26.85
C GLU A 601 -3.95 9.18 -26.05
N ASP A 602 -2.85 9.81 -25.60
CA ASP A 602 -1.77 9.12 -24.89
C ASP A 602 -2.25 8.46 -23.57
N VAL A 603 -3.17 9.12 -22.85
CA VAL A 603 -3.91 8.62 -21.68
C VAL A 603 -5.28 9.31 -21.63
N CYS A 604 -6.38 8.55 -21.65
CA CYS A 604 -7.74 9.12 -21.47
C CYS A 604 -8.46 8.66 -20.18
N ILE A 605 -8.13 7.49 -19.63
CA ILE A 605 -8.70 7.00 -18.37
C ILE A 605 -7.65 7.10 -17.25
N SER A 606 -7.99 7.84 -16.19
CA SER A 606 -7.23 7.83 -14.93
C SER A 606 -7.80 6.78 -14.00
N LEU A 607 -6.98 5.80 -13.62
CA LEU A 607 -7.34 4.75 -12.66
C LEU A 607 -6.70 5.05 -11.29
N PRO A 608 -7.39 4.80 -10.17
CA PRO A 608 -6.78 4.87 -8.85
C PRO A 608 -5.79 3.72 -8.62
N ASP A 609 -4.68 4.02 -7.93
CA ASP A 609 -3.73 3.01 -7.46
C ASP A 609 -4.38 2.07 -6.43
N VAL A 610 -4.00 0.79 -6.45
CA VAL A 610 -4.42 -0.21 -5.45
C VAL A 610 -3.35 -0.37 -4.38
N ASP A 611 -3.66 0.09 -3.15
CA ASP A 611 -2.83 -0.10 -1.96
C ASP A 611 -3.29 -1.33 -1.14
N ALA A 612 -2.57 -2.44 -1.30
CA ALA A 612 -2.76 -3.69 -0.57
C ALA A 612 -1.53 -4.05 0.30
N TYR A 613 -1.58 -5.15 1.05
CA TYR A 613 -0.41 -5.69 1.74
C TYR A 613 -0.49 -7.20 1.98
N VAL A 614 0.69 -7.85 2.00
CA VAL A 614 0.89 -9.21 2.48
C VAL A 614 1.35 -9.18 3.94
N MET A 615 0.59 -9.82 4.81
CA MET A 615 0.96 -10.09 6.21
C MET A 615 1.69 -11.44 6.26
N VAL A 616 3.03 -11.40 6.25
CA VAL A 616 3.87 -12.59 6.45
C VAL A 616 3.80 -12.98 7.92
N LEU A 617 3.19 -14.14 8.19
CA LEU A 617 3.00 -14.66 9.55
C LEU A 617 4.32 -15.19 10.14
N GLN A 618 4.44 -15.14 11.46
CA GLN A 618 5.61 -15.66 12.18
C GLN A 618 5.75 -17.17 11.98
N ALA A 619 6.91 -17.61 11.49
CA ALA A 619 7.23 -19.03 11.42
C ALA A 619 7.50 -19.60 12.82
N VAL A 620 7.11 -20.86 13.05
CA VAL A 620 7.46 -21.58 14.28
C VAL A 620 8.97 -21.83 14.29
N GLU A 621 9.66 -21.35 15.32
CA GLU A 621 11.11 -21.46 15.42
C GLU A 621 11.54 -22.88 15.82
N PRO A 622 12.61 -23.44 15.22
CA PRO A 622 13.04 -24.81 15.48
C PRO A 622 13.87 -24.90 16.77
N GLN A 623 13.63 -25.94 17.57
CA GLN A 623 14.47 -26.28 18.71
C GLN A 623 15.44 -27.39 18.33
N ILE A 624 16.72 -27.02 18.12
CA ILE A 624 17.82 -27.94 17.84
C ILE A 624 18.30 -28.56 19.16
N THR A 625 18.32 -29.89 19.25
CA THR A 625 18.80 -30.60 20.44
C THR A 625 19.90 -31.62 20.12
N LEU A 626 20.97 -31.57 20.92
CA LEU A 626 22.10 -32.49 20.94
C LEU A 626 21.91 -33.51 22.06
N HIS A 627 21.96 -34.80 21.71
CA HIS A 627 21.81 -35.93 22.64
C HIS A 627 22.89 -36.99 22.40
N GLY A 628 23.47 -37.55 23.47
CA GLY A 628 24.51 -38.58 23.42
C GLY A 628 25.07 -38.86 24.81
N THR A 629 26.12 -39.69 24.89
CA THR A 629 26.80 -40.01 26.15
C THR A 629 27.61 -38.80 26.66
N ASP A 630 27.24 -38.26 27.82
CA ASP A 630 27.82 -37.06 28.43
C ASP A 630 29.06 -37.33 29.30
N ARG A 631 29.26 -38.56 29.78
CA ARG A 631 30.42 -38.94 30.61
C ARG A 631 31.02 -40.27 30.17
N ILE A 632 32.33 -40.27 29.91
CA ILE A 632 33.06 -41.41 29.38
C ILE A 632 34.31 -41.69 30.23
N TRP A 633 34.38 -42.89 30.81
CA TRP A 633 35.57 -43.42 31.48
C TRP A 633 36.34 -44.37 30.56
N ARG A 634 37.67 -44.22 30.46
CA ARG A 634 38.55 -45.13 29.70
C ARG A 634 39.89 -45.36 30.41
N PRO A 635 40.55 -46.51 30.21
CA PRO A 635 41.91 -46.74 30.71
C PRO A 635 42.95 -45.93 29.94
N THR A 636 44.02 -45.56 30.62
CA THR A 636 45.19 -44.80 30.16
C THR A 636 45.64 -45.15 28.73
N ALA A 637 45.75 -46.44 28.41
CA ALA A 637 46.25 -46.95 27.14
C ALA A 637 45.42 -46.54 25.89
N GLN A 638 44.15 -46.15 26.03
CA GLN A 638 43.36 -45.68 24.88
C GLN A 638 43.73 -44.24 24.46
N PHE A 639 44.13 -43.40 25.41
CA PHE A 639 44.52 -42.01 25.16
C PHE A 639 45.87 -41.89 24.44
N GLU A 640 46.83 -42.73 24.81
CA GLU A 640 48.17 -42.83 24.20
C GLU A 640 48.14 -43.45 22.79
N SER A 641 47.09 -44.21 22.49
CA SER A 641 47.00 -45.04 21.29
C SER A 641 47.21 -44.24 19.98
N THR A 642 47.81 -44.88 18.98
CA THR A 642 48.08 -44.26 17.66
C THR A 642 46.84 -43.89 16.86
N LYS A 643 45.64 -44.22 17.35
CA LYS A 643 44.35 -43.89 16.74
C LYS A 643 43.54 -42.88 17.56
N GLY A 644 43.96 -42.53 18.77
CA GLY A 644 43.16 -41.73 19.71
C GLY A 644 41.85 -42.43 20.16
N MET A 645 41.08 -41.74 21.00
CA MET A 645 39.75 -42.14 21.43
C MET A 645 38.68 -41.30 20.72
N THR A 646 37.66 -41.92 20.13
CA THR A 646 36.47 -41.20 19.64
C THR A 646 35.74 -40.52 20.80
N LEU A 647 35.46 -39.22 20.68
CA LEU A 647 34.76 -38.45 21.71
C LEU A 647 33.25 -38.70 21.70
N PHE A 648 32.62 -38.66 20.52
CA PHE A 648 31.16 -38.53 20.38
C PHE A 648 30.54 -39.71 19.60
N PRO A 649 30.70 -40.96 20.04
CA PRO A 649 30.36 -42.15 19.22
C PRO A 649 28.86 -42.30 18.93
N ASP A 650 28.00 -41.79 19.81
CA ASP A 650 26.55 -41.97 19.80
C ASP A 650 25.76 -40.66 19.62
N ILE A 651 26.46 -39.52 19.45
CA ILE A 651 25.85 -38.19 19.32
C ILE A 651 24.76 -38.18 18.23
N LYS A 652 23.61 -37.61 18.56
CA LYS A 652 22.49 -37.34 17.66
C LYS A 652 22.15 -35.86 17.68
N ILE A 653 21.63 -35.37 16.57
CA ILE A 653 21.06 -34.03 16.46
C ILE A 653 19.62 -34.16 15.97
N VAL A 654 18.68 -33.56 16.70
CA VAL A 654 17.24 -33.57 16.40
C VAL A 654 16.76 -32.13 16.32
N SER A 655 15.76 -31.86 15.47
CA SER A 655 15.02 -30.59 15.47
C SER A 655 13.55 -30.86 15.65
N THR A 656 12.93 -30.23 16.64
CA THR A 656 11.48 -30.25 16.84
C THR A 656 10.89 -28.84 16.72
N PHE A 657 9.60 -28.78 16.41
CA PHE A 657 8.82 -27.53 16.44
C PHE A 657 7.48 -27.79 17.13
N THR A 658 6.87 -26.74 17.68
CA THR A 658 5.55 -26.81 18.30
C THR A 658 4.47 -26.41 17.30
N LYS A 659 3.72 -27.38 16.77
CA LYS A 659 2.55 -27.08 15.94
C LYS A 659 1.45 -26.43 16.80
N ALA A 660 1.02 -25.22 16.46
CA ALA A 660 -0.16 -24.62 17.05
C ALA A 660 -1.42 -25.37 16.58
N GLU A 661 -2.36 -25.64 17.49
CA GLU A 661 -3.69 -26.15 17.11
C GLU A 661 -4.52 -25.00 16.49
N ASP A 662 -5.30 -25.32 15.46
CA ASP A 662 -6.31 -24.41 14.89
C ASP A 662 -7.35 -24.03 15.96
N PRO A 663 -7.81 -22.77 16.04
CA PRO A 663 -8.79 -22.32 17.04
C PRO A 663 -10.24 -22.74 16.69
N GLY A 664 -10.44 -24.01 16.31
CA GLY A 664 -11.70 -24.54 15.78
C GLY A 664 -12.59 -25.28 16.79
N ASP A 665 -12.03 -26.01 17.76
CA ASP A 665 -12.79 -27.04 18.51
C ASP A 665 -12.72 -26.88 20.03
N LEU A 666 -13.48 -25.91 20.55
CA LEU A 666 -13.41 -25.43 21.94
C LEU A 666 -14.15 -26.33 22.95
N LYS A 667 -13.92 -27.66 22.89
CA LYS A 667 -14.56 -28.67 23.76
C LYS A 667 -13.64 -29.85 24.16
N THR A 668 -12.57 -29.60 24.91
CA THR A 668 -12.03 -30.63 25.84
C THR A 668 -11.22 -30.02 26.99
N THR A 669 -11.59 -30.32 28.24
CA THR A 669 -11.00 -29.70 29.44
C THR A 669 -9.79 -30.46 29.98
N ALA A 670 -8.85 -30.83 29.11
CA ALA A 670 -7.62 -31.51 29.49
C ALA A 670 -6.45 -31.02 28.61
N PRO A 671 -5.27 -30.71 29.19
CA PRO A 671 -4.10 -30.33 28.41
C PRO A 671 -3.58 -31.57 27.66
N LYS A 672 -3.82 -31.64 26.36
CA LYS A 672 -3.11 -32.59 25.48
C LYS A 672 -1.62 -32.26 25.49
N PRO A 673 -0.71 -33.25 25.41
CA PRO A 673 0.69 -32.97 25.14
C PRO A 673 0.82 -32.32 23.76
N ALA A 674 1.67 -31.30 23.64
CA ALA A 674 1.97 -30.68 22.34
C ALA A 674 2.56 -31.74 21.39
N VAL A 675 2.05 -31.78 20.15
CA VAL A 675 2.57 -32.68 19.12
C VAL A 675 3.83 -32.06 18.54
N PHE A 676 4.97 -32.55 19.01
CA PHE A 676 6.27 -32.28 18.41
C PHE A 676 6.49 -33.20 17.21
N GLU A 677 6.82 -32.62 16.07
CA GLU A 677 7.12 -33.32 14.83
C GLU A 677 8.57 -33.01 14.42
N GLU A 678 9.30 -34.00 13.90
CA GLU A 678 10.72 -33.84 13.56
C GLU A 678 10.87 -33.09 12.22
N MET A 679 11.56 -31.95 12.23
CA MET A 679 11.87 -31.20 11.01
C MET A 679 13.28 -31.53 10.49
N LEU A 680 13.36 -31.85 9.20
CA LEU A 680 14.62 -31.93 8.47
C LEU A 680 15.03 -30.51 8.02
N HIS A 681 16.13 -30.00 8.57
CA HIS A 681 16.76 -28.74 8.17
C HIS A 681 18.30 -28.87 8.10
N ASN A 682 19.02 -27.79 7.77
CA ASN A 682 20.47 -27.83 7.55
C ASN A 682 21.22 -27.01 8.61
N LEU A 683 22.16 -27.65 9.29
CA LEU A 683 23.13 -26.92 10.10
C LEU A 683 24.16 -26.25 9.18
N ASP A 684 24.70 -25.12 9.61
CA ASP A 684 25.79 -24.43 8.92
C ASP A 684 27.07 -24.28 9.73
N PHE A 685 27.00 -24.57 11.04
CA PHE A 685 28.13 -24.47 11.96
C PHE A 685 27.98 -25.43 13.17
N CYS A 686 29.10 -26.01 13.62
CA CYS A 686 29.23 -26.69 14.90
C CYS A 686 30.61 -26.44 15.51
N ASP A 687 30.65 -25.83 16.69
CA ASP A 687 31.84 -25.66 17.51
C ASP A 687 32.03 -26.85 18.45
N ILE A 688 33.28 -27.26 18.64
CA ILE A 688 33.75 -28.26 19.61
C ILE A 688 34.85 -27.63 20.45
N LEU A 689 34.44 -26.95 21.53
CA LEU A 689 35.31 -26.17 22.41
C LEU A 689 35.87 -27.01 23.56
N VAL A 690 37.10 -26.72 23.96
CA VAL A 690 37.80 -27.39 25.07
C VAL A 690 37.62 -26.60 26.35
N LEU A 691 37.14 -27.26 27.41
CA LEU A 691 36.83 -26.63 28.69
C LEU A 691 37.94 -26.90 29.73
N GLY A 692 38.16 -25.92 30.62
CA GLY A 692 39.21 -25.96 31.63
C GLY A 692 40.58 -25.42 31.17
N GLY A 693 40.64 -24.81 29.98
CA GLY A 693 41.86 -24.26 29.36
C GLY A 693 42.23 -24.97 28.07
N ASP A 694 42.92 -24.26 27.19
CA ASP A 694 43.40 -24.72 25.88
C ASP A 694 44.20 -26.04 25.92
N LEU A 695 44.26 -26.72 24.76
CA LEU A 695 45.09 -27.89 24.53
C LEU A 695 46.58 -27.51 24.51
N ASP A 696 47.44 -28.23 25.26
CA ASP A 696 48.89 -28.16 25.07
C ASP A 696 49.31 -29.08 23.92
N PRO A 697 49.78 -28.54 22.76
CA PRO A 697 50.14 -29.36 21.59
C PRO A 697 51.31 -30.34 21.84
N LYS A 698 52.01 -30.23 22.97
CA LYS A 698 53.08 -31.15 23.39
C LYS A 698 52.57 -32.35 24.19
N GLN A 699 51.30 -32.33 24.62
CA GLN A 699 50.73 -33.31 25.54
C GLN A 699 49.39 -33.88 25.04
N GLU A 700 48.62 -33.12 24.26
CA GLU A 700 47.31 -33.54 23.76
C GLU A 700 46.95 -32.91 22.41
N CYS A 701 46.03 -33.54 21.68
CA CYS A 701 45.43 -32.99 20.47
C CYS A 701 43.99 -33.50 20.25
N LEU A 702 43.28 -32.79 19.37
CA LEU A 702 42.11 -33.31 18.67
C LEU A 702 42.51 -33.65 17.22
N GLU A 703 41.99 -34.75 16.70
CA GLU A 703 42.23 -35.24 15.34
C GLU A 703 40.88 -35.39 14.59
N LEU A 704 40.80 -34.89 13.35
CA LEU A 704 39.64 -35.00 12.46
C LEU A 704 40.09 -35.16 10.99
N ASN A 705 39.42 -36.01 10.22
CA ASN A 705 39.81 -36.31 8.84
C ASN A 705 39.24 -35.28 7.84
N HIS A 706 40.11 -34.39 7.33
CA HIS A 706 39.76 -33.39 6.33
C HIS A 706 39.25 -33.98 5.00
N SER A 707 39.61 -35.22 4.64
CA SER A 707 39.05 -35.85 3.43
C SER A 707 37.57 -36.22 3.57
N GLU A 708 37.13 -36.63 4.77
CA GLU A 708 35.73 -36.93 5.07
C GLU A 708 34.88 -35.65 5.16
N LEU A 709 35.45 -34.55 5.67
CA LEU A 709 34.83 -33.21 5.64
C LEU A 709 34.52 -32.76 4.21
N HIS A 710 35.53 -32.72 3.34
CA HIS A 710 35.37 -32.24 1.97
C HIS A 710 34.43 -33.12 1.13
N GLN A 711 34.44 -34.45 1.29
CA GLN A 711 33.45 -35.33 0.66
C GLN A 711 32.01 -34.95 1.05
N ARG A 712 31.81 -34.43 2.26
CA ARG A 712 30.50 -34.01 2.81
C ARG A 712 30.17 -32.54 2.56
N HIS A 713 31.07 -31.83 1.85
CA HIS A 713 31.04 -30.41 1.49
C HIS A 713 31.27 -29.44 2.68
N LEU A 714 31.60 -29.99 3.85
CA LEU A 714 31.96 -29.24 5.05
C LEU A 714 33.47 -28.92 5.04
N ASP A 715 33.86 -27.85 5.74
CA ASP A 715 35.25 -27.58 6.10
C ASP A 715 35.36 -27.52 7.63
N ALA A 716 36.58 -27.44 8.16
CA ALA A 716 36.81 -27.15 9.57
C ALA A 716 38.12 -26.38 9.79
N THR A 717 38.16 -25.57 10.84
CA THR A 717 39.36 -24.91 11.36
C THR A 717 39.69 -25.45 12.75
N ASN A 718 40.98 -25.71 13.00
CA ASN A 718 41.49 -26.19 14.28
C ASN A 718 42.26 -25.10 15.02
N SER A 719 42.21 -25.13 16.34
CA SER A 719 42.89 -24.21 17.25
C SER A 719 43.26 -24.92 18.55
N THR A 720 44.02 -24.27 19.43
CA THR A 720 44.27 -24.78 20.80
C THR A 720 43.01 -24.76 21.67
N ALA A 721 42.02 -23.90 21.36
CA ALA A 721 40.74 -23.84 22.04
C ALA A 721 39.73 -24.91 21.55
N GLY A 722 39.96 -25.56 20.41
CA GLY A 722 39.06 -26.56 19.84
C GLY A 722 38.98 -26.60 18.32
N TYR A 723 37.91 -27.22 17.81
CA TYR A 723 37.57 -27.31 16.39
C TYR A 723 36.27 -26.55 16.09
N SER A 724 36.25 -25.79 14.99
CA SER A 724 35.04 -25.18 14.43
C SER A 724 34.75 -25.80 13.07
N ILE A 725 33.60 -26.45 12.90
CA ILE A 725 33.17 -27.14 11.68
C ILE A 725 32.06 -26.31 11.01
N TYR A 726 32.13 -26.10 9.70
CA TYR A 726 31.20 -25.20 9.02
C TYR A 726 30.91 -25.57 7.55
N GLY A 727 29.75 -25.09 7.07
CA GLY A 727 29.20 -25.34 5.74
C GLY A 727 27.76 -25.88 5.83
N VAL A 728 26.88 -25.48 4.91
CA VAL A 728 25.49 -25.94 4.90
C VAL A 728 25.41 -27.46 4.66
N GLY A 729 24.78 -28.19 5.57
CA GLY A 729 24.55 -29.62 5.43
C GLY A 729 23.54 -30.17 6.42
N SER A 730 22.84 -31.24 6.03
CA SER A 730 21.86 -31.89 6.89
C SER A 730 22.48 -32.37 8.20
N MET A 731 21.69 -32.37 9.29
CA MET A 731 22.10 -32.85 10.61
C MET A 731 22.84 -34.19 10.57
N SER A 732 22.38 -35.14 9.74
CA SER A 732 22.98 -36.44 9.53
C SER A 732 24.42 -36.42 8.96
N ARG A 733 24.83 -35.36 8.23
CA ARG A 733 26.23 -35.16 7.82
C ARG A 733 27.07 -34.71 9.00
N TYR A 734 26.58 -33.77 9.80
CA TYR A 734 27.25 -33.29 11.00
C TYR A 734 27.40 -34.39 12.06
N GLU A 735 26.36 -35.17 12.35
CA GLU A 735 26.46 -36.38 13.17
C GLU A 735 27.60 -37.30 12.72
N GLN A 736 27.66 -37.59 11.42
CA GLN A 736 28.67 -38.51 10.88
C GLN A 736 30.09 -37.95 11.04
N VAL A 737 30.28 -36.63 10.94
CA VAL A 737 31.58 -35.98 11.18
C VAL A 737 31.93 -35.93 12.68
N LEU A 738 30.99 -35.54 13.54
CA LEU A 738 31.18 -35.49 15.00
C LEU A 738 31.56 -36.86 15.57
N ARG A 739 30.94 -37.95 15.09
CA ARG A 739 31.27 -39.35 15.42
C ARG A 739 32.69 -39.78 15.01
N HIS A 740 33.39 -39.00 14.19
CA HIS A 740 34.78 -39.27 13.76
C HIS A 740 35.82 -38.37 14.45
N ILE A 741 35.41 -37.38 15.27
CA ILE A 741 36.34 -36.58 16.10
C ILE A 741 36.99 -37.47 17.14
N ARG A 742 38.33 -37.38 17.25
CA ARG A 742 39.10 -38.11 18.26
C ARG A 742 39.94 -37.18 19.12
N TYR A 743 40.09 -37.57 20.38
CA TYR A 743 41.01 -36.96 21.33
C TYR A 743 42.17 -37.91 21.60
N ARG A 744 43.36 -37.33 21.78
CA ARG A 744 44.59 -38.07 22.03
C ARG A 744 45.41 -37.32 23.08
N ASN A 745 46.05 -38.07 23.99
CA ASN A 745 46.90 -37.50 25.02
C ASN A 745 48.13 -38.41 25.20
N TRP A 746 49.33 -37.85 25.15
CA TRP A 746 50.60 -38.57 25.26
C TRP A 746 51.13 -38.63 26.71
N ARG A 747 50.43 -38.04 27.67
CA ARG A 747 50.74 -38.04 29.12
C ARG A 747 49.48 -38.20 30.01
N PRO A 748 48.55 -39.14 29.73
CA PRO A 748 47.29 -39.28 30.45
C PRO A 748 47.44 -39.60 31.95
N ALA A 749 48.61 -40.05 32.41
CA ALA A 749 48.90 -40.26 33.84
C ALA A 749 48.89 -38.98 34.70
N ALA A 750 48.80 -37.80 34.08
CA ALA A 750 48.62 -36.51 34.76
C ALA A 750 47.22 -35.89 34.50
N LEU A 751 46.33 -36.61 33.81
CA LEU A 751 45.00 -36.14 33.41
C LEU A 751 43.92 -36.84 34.25
N GLU A 752 43.30 -36.14 35.19
CA GLU A 752 42.13 -36.68 35.92
C GLU A 752 40.92 -36.78 34.98
N ALA A 753 40.55 -35.65 34.36
CA ALA A 753 39.52 -35.57 33.33
C ALA A 753 39.78 -34.40 32.36
N ARG A 754 39.28 -34.53 31.12
CA ARG A 754 39.18 -33.44 30.13
C ARG A 754 37.71 -33.23 29.77
N ARG A 755 37.32 -31.98 29.48
CA ARG A 755 35.94 -31.62 29.14
C ARG A 755 35.86 -30.94 27.78
N PHE A 756 34.82 -31.26 27.03
CA PHE A 756 34.55 -30.73 25.69
C PHE A 756 33.10 -30.27 25.61
N ARG A 757 32.83 -29.19 24.86
CA ARG A 757 31.48 -28.68 24.61
C ARG A 757 31.21 -28.66 23.11
N ILE A 758 30.13 -29.31 22.69
CA ILE A 758 29.55 -29.10 21.37
C ILE A 758 28.46 -28.03 21.47
N LYS A 759 28.47 -27.08 20.54
CA LYS A 759 27.32 -26.23 20.22
C LYS A 759 27.18 -26.12 18.70
N CYS A 760 25.99 -26.43 18.18
CA CYS A 760 25.69 -26.35 16.75
C CYS A 760 24.68 -25.22 16.45
N SER A 761 24.62 -24.78 15.20
CA SER A 761 23.64 -23.79 14.75
C SER A 761 23.21 -23.94 13.29
N GLU A 762 22.12 -23.25 12.99
CA GLU A 762 21.58 -22.98 11.66
C GLU A 762 21.38 -21.46 11.49
N LEU A 763 21.38 -20.98 10.23
CA LEU A 763 21.27 -19.57 9.84
C LEU A 763 22.25 -18.66 10.61
N ASN A 764 23.55 -18.97 10.48
CA ASN A 764 24.68 -18.21 11.00
C ASN A 764 24.58 -17.84 12.50
N GLY A 765 24.07 -18.78 13.30
CA GLY A 765 23.93 -18.63 14.75
C GLY A 765 22.57 -18.11 15.23
N ARG A 766 21.61 -17.84 14.33
CA ARG A 766 20.24 -17.43 14.71
C ARG A 766 19.52 -18.51 15.51
N TYR A 767 19.61 -19.77 15.08
CA TYR A 767 19.09 -20.92 15.82
C TYR A 767 20.26 -21.75 16.31
N THR A 768 20.36 -21.97 17.62
CA THR A 768 21.49 -22.72 18.22
C THR A 768 21.02 -23.83 19.13
N SER A 769 21.77 -24.93 19.16
CA SER A 769 21.50 -26.04 20.06
C SER A 769 21.71 -25.70 21.53
N ASN A 770 21.20 -26.56 22.41
CA ASN A 770 21.73 -26.71 23.77
C ASN A 770 23.25 -26.94 23.75
N GLU A 771 23.91 -26.56 24.85
CA GLU A 771 25.33 -26.87 25.05
C GLU A 771 25.49 -28.33 25.51
N PHE A 772 25.95 -29.21 24.62
CA PHE A 772 26.27 -30.59 24.97
C PHE A 772 27.68 -30.67 25.55
N ASN A 773 27.80 -30.97 26.84
CA ASN A 773 29.08 -31.00 27.55
C ASN A 773 29.48 -32.47 27.83
N LEU A 774 30.59 -32.91 27.26
CA LEU A 774 31.20 -34.23 27.46
C LEU A 774 32.35 -34.14 28.49
N GLU A 775 32.36 -35.04 29.46
CA GLU A 775 33.49 -35.27 30.36
C GLU A 775 34.16 -36.62 30.08
N VAL A 776 35.45 -36.60 29.77
CA VAL A 776 36.29 -37.78 29.54
C VAL A 776 37.24 -37.95 30.72
N SER A 777 37.07 -39.02 31.49
CA SER A 777 37.86 -39.30 32.71
C SER A 777 38.80 -40.49 32.54
N VAL A 778 40.02 -40.39 33.09
CA VAL A 778 41.03 -41.46 33.02
C VAL A 778 40.87 -42.45 34.18
N LEU A 779 40.62 -43.72 33.84
CA LEU A 779 40.70 -44.83 34.78
C LEU A 779 42.17 -45.16 35.03
N HIS A 780 42.71 -44.59 36.10
CA HIS A 780 44.01 -44.93 36.64
C HIS A 780 43.96 -46.31 37.31
N GLU A 781 44.74 -47.27 36.82
CA GLU A 781 44.86 -48.58 37.48
C GLU A 781 45.54 -48.42 38.85
N VAL A 782 44.78 -48.63 39.92
CA VAL A 782 45.33 -48.72 41.27
C VAL A 782 46.17 -50.00 41.36
N ARG A 783 47.49 -49.85 41.15
CA ARG A 783 48.47 -50.90 41.39
C ARG A 783 48.55 -51.19 42.90
N VAL A 784 47.69 -52.10 43.36
CA VAL A 784 47.92 -52.82 44.61
C VAL A 784 49.30 -53.46 44.52
N SER A 785 50.16 -53.23 45.50
CA SER A 785 51.54 -53.71 45.44
C SER A 785 51.59 -55.22 45.68
N ASP A 786 52.31 -55.95 44.82
CA ASP A 786 52.58 -57.39 44.98
C ASP A 786 53.49 -57.68 46.19
N LYS A 787 52.92 -57.55 47.40
CA LYS A 787 53.38 -58.11 48.69
C LYS A 787 52.40 -57.75 49.81
N GLU A 788 51.41 -58.62 50.05
CA GLU A 788 51.22 -59.30 51.35
C GLU A 788 50.15 -60.40 51.24
N HIS A 789 49.99 -61.22 52.28
CA HIS A 789 49.34 -62.53 52.17
C HIS A 789 47.81 -62.48 52.25
N VAL A 790 47.17 -63.35 51.45
CA VAL A 790 45.73 -63.64 51.52
C VAL A 790 45.39 -64.41 52.79
N ASN A 791 44.28 -64.04 53.46
CA ASN A 791 43.35 -65.00 54.07
C ASN A 791 42.01 -64.34 54.48
N HIS A 792 40.90 -64.83 53.89
CA HIS A 792 39.63 -65.17 54.56
C HIS A 792 38.91 -64.11 55.44
N LEU A 793 37.67 -63.64 55.18
CA LEU A 793 36.34 -64.33 55.09
C LEU A 793 35.24 -63.20 55.01
N ILE A 794 34.02 -63.21 54.42
CA ILE A 794 33.11 -64.10 53.64
C ILE A 794 32.32 -63.21 52.61
N VAL A 795 31.44 -63.83 51.79
CA VAL A 795 30.29 -63.27 51.02
C VAL A 795 30.57 -62.71 49.62
N GLN A 796 30.26 -63.54 48.61
CA GLN A 796 29.67 -63.09 47.34
C GLN A 796 28.15 -63.23 47.39
N PRO A 797 27.43 -62.40 46.61
CA PRO A 797 26.36 -62.87 45.74
C PRO A 797 26.80 -62.80 44.25
N PRO A 798 26.09 -63.47 43.32
CA PRO A 798 26.44 -63.51 41.88
C PRO A 798 26.18 -62.16 41.17
N PHE A 799 26.67 -61.89 39.96
CA PHE A 799 27.02 -62.81 38.86
C PHE A 799 28.29 -62.40 38.10
N LEU A 800 29.14 -63.38 37.77
CA LEU A 800 29.80 -63.54 36.45
C LEU A 800 30.70 -64.79 36.47
N GLN A 801 30.16 -65.95 36.10
CA GLN A 801 30.98 -67.07 35.63
C GLN A 801 31.17 -66.95 34.12
N SER A 802 32.42 -66.94 33.67
CA SER A 802 32.78 -67.03 32.25
C SER A 802 32.58 -68.46 31.75
N VAL A 803 31.32 -68.88 31.56
CA VAL A 803 31.01 -70.14 30.90
C VAL A 803 31.36 -70.00 29.43
N HIS A 804 32.38 -70.72 28.99
CA HIS A 804 32.68 -70.88 27.57
C HIS A 804 31.62 -71.83 26.97
N HIS A 805 30.51 -71.24 26.54
CA HIS A 805 29.53 -71.89 25.67
C HIS A 805 29.58 -71.22 24.30
N PRO A 806 29.37 -72.01 23.23
CA PRO A 806 29.82 -71.60 21.91
C PRO A 806 29.05 -70.38 21.42
N GLU A 807 29.74 -69.49 20.70
CA GLU A 807 29.08 -68.76 19.64
C GLU A 807 28.41 -69.79 18.74
N SER A 808 27.07 -69.80 18.73
CA SER A 808 26.34 -70.58 17.76
C SER A 808 26.78 -70.12 16.37
N GLN A 809 27.40 -71.01 15.61
CA GLN A 809 27.56 -70.83 14.18
C GLN A 809 26.19 -70.94 13.49
N THR A 810 25.31 -69.96 13.74
CA THR A 810 24.42 -69.43 12.72
C THR A 810 25.34 -68.87 11.65
N SER A 811 25.82 -69.76 10.79
CA SER A 811 26.58 -69.41 9.62
C SER A 811 25.68 -68.54 8.74
N ILE A 812 25.85 -67.22 8.85
CA ILE A 812 25.65 -66.34 7.70
C ILE A 812 26.72 -66.79 6.71
N GLN A 813 26.38 -67.84 5.96
CA GLN A 813 27.13 -68.25 4.80
C GLN A 813 27.34 -67.00 3.97
N ARG A 814 28.53 -66.85 3.40
CA ARG A 814 28.64 -66.13 2.13
C ARG A 814 27.90 -66.97 1.10
N SER A 815 26.58 -66.86 1.09
CA SER A 815 25.77 -67.23 -0.06
C SER A 815 26.19 -66.28 -1.17
N SER A 816 27.19 -66.71 -1.95
CA SER A 816 27.26 -66.34 -3.34
C SER A 816 25.94 -66.78 -3.94
N VAL A 817 24.96 -65.88 -3.97
CA VAL A 817 23.68 -66.09 -4.65
C VAL A 817 24.00 -66.13 -6.13
N VAL A 818 24.40 -67.32 -6.60
CA VAL A 818 24.32 -67.70 -8.00
C VAL A 818 22.83 -67.53 -8.32
N PRO A 819 22.43 -66.50 -9.09
CA PRO A 819 21.03 -66.18 -9.19
C PRO A 819 20.34 -67.34 -9.92
N SER A 820 19.21 -67.81 -9.38
CA SER A 820 18.42 -68.84 -10.05
C SER A 820 18.11 -68.38 -11.47
N ILE A 821 18.11 -69.30 -12.45
CA ILE A 821 18.02 -68.96 -13.88
C ILE A 821 16.83 -68.02 -14.15
N ALA A 822 15.71 -68.17 -13.44
CA ALA A 822 14.57 -67.25 -13.49
C ALA A 822 14.93 -65.79 -13.13
N THR A 823 15.73 -65.56 -12.08
CA THR A 823 16.19 -64.21 -11.69
C THR A 823 17.19 -63.61 -12.68
N VAL A 824 18.06 -64.44 -13.30
CA VAL A 824 18.93 -63.98 -14.40
C VAL A 824 18.07 -63.58 -15.61
N VAL A 825 17.07 -64.38 -15.97
CA VAL A 825 16.13 -64.09 -17.07
C VAL A 825 15.30 -62.84 -16.81
N ILE A 826 14.86 -62.60 -15.56
CA ILE A 826 14.14 -61.36 -15.18
C ILE A 826 15.06 -60.14 -15.27
N ILE A 827 16.30 -60.21 -14.79
CA ILE A 827 17.24 -59.10 -14.90
C ILE A 827 17.58 -58.82 -16.37
N ILE A 828 17.84 -59.86 -17.17
CA ILE A 828 18.08 -59.71 -18.62
C ILE A 828 16.85 -59.14 -19.32
N SER A 829 15.62 -59.58 -19.02
CA SER A 829 14.42 -59.05 -19.68
C SER A 829 14.13 -57.60 -19.27
N VAL A 830 14.34 -57.21 -18.01
CA VAL A 830 14.25 -55.81 -17.57
C VAL A 830 15.34 -54.96 -18.24
N CYS A 831 16.59 -55.41 -18.28
CA CYS A 831 17.66 -54.69 -18.98
C CYS A 831 17.41 -54.57 -20.49
N MET A 832 16.87 -55.61 -21.14
CA MET A 832 16.47 -55.57 -22.55
C MET A 832 15.28 -54.63 -22.79
N LEU A 833 14.32 -54.56 -21.86
CA LEU A 833 13.17 -53.64 -21.96
C LEU A 833 13.64 -52.18 -21.78
N VAL A 834 14.52 -51.90 -20.82
CA VAL A 834 15.19 -50.59 -20.66
C VAL A 834 16.02 -50.25 -21.90
N PHE A 835 16.75 -51.22 -22.48
CA PHE A 835 17.51 -51.00 -23.72
C PHE A 835 16.59 -50.72 -24.92
N VAL A 836 15.45 -51.40 -25.04
CA VAL A 836 14.45 -51.14 -26.09
C VAL A 836 13.80 -49.75 -25.91
N VAL A 837 13.50 -49.34 -24.67
CA VAL A 837 13.01 -47.97 -24.38
C VAL A 837 14.08 -46.92 -24.71
N ALA A 838 15.33 -47.14 -24.30
CA ALA A 838 16.44 -46.23 -24.63
C ALA A 838 16.70 -46.15 -26.14
N MET A 839 16.68 -47.28 -26.85
CA MET A 839 16.77 -47.32 -28.32
C MET A 839 15.55 -46.71 -29.01
N GLY A 840 14.37 -46.79 -28.39
CA GLY A 840 13.16 -46.08 -28.81
C GLY A 840 13.33 -44.58 -28.71
N MET A 841 13.73 -44.06 -27.54
CA MET A 841 14.03 -42.65 -27.33
C MET A 841 15.17 -42.15 -28.22
N TYR A 842 16.18 -42.98 -28.47
CA TYR A 842 17.30 -42.67 -29.38
C TYR A 842 16.85 -42.61 -30.85
N ARG A 843 16.00 -43.54 -31.30
CA ARG A 843 15.40 -43.49 -32.64
C ARG A 843 14.42 -42.33 -32.80
N VAL A 844 13.64 -41.99 -31.77
CA VAL A 844 12.80 -40.78 -31.77
C VAL A 844 13.66 -39.53 -31.86
N ARG A 845 14.77 -39.43 -31.12
CA ARG A 845 15.73 -38.31 -31.25
C ARG A 845 16.36 -38.23 -32.65
N ILE A 846 16.79 -39.35 -33.24
CA ILE A 846 17.33 -39.36 -34.61
C ILE A 846 16.26 -38.99 -35.65
N ALA A 847 15.02 -39.47 -35.50
CA ALA A 847 13.92 -39.08 -36.38
C ALA A 847 13.57 -37.58 -36.23
N HIS A 848 13.64 -37.04 -35.02
CA HIS A 848 13.44 -35.62 -34.77
C HIS A 848 14.60 -34.78 -35.31
N GLN A 849 15.86 -35.26 -35.22
CA GLN A 849 17.03 -34.62 -35.82
C GLN A 849 16.96 -34.62 -37.36
N HIS A 850 16.50 -35.70 -37.99
CA HIS A 850 16.23 -35.70 -39.42
C HIS A 850 15.11 -34.72 -39.80
N PHE A 851 14.04 -34.63 -39.00
CA PHE A 851 12.95 -33.68 -39.24
C PHE A 851 13.37 -32.22 -39.05
N THR A 852 14.21 -31.91 -38.04
CA THR A 852 14.81 -30.57 -37.93
C THR A 852 15.79 -30.30 -39.07
N GLN A 853 16.57 -31.28 -39.51
CA GLN A 853 17.54 -31.09 -40.59
C GLN A 853 16.86 -30.93 -41.96
N GLU A 854 15.73 -31.60 -42.22
CA GLU A 854 14.86 -31.31 -43.38
C GLU A 854 14.18 -29.94 -43.23
N SER A 855 13.77 -29.54 -42.01
CA SER A 855 13.20 -28.21 -41.75
C SER A 855 14.22 -27.06 -41.79
N GLU A 856 15.51 -27.33 -41.58
CA GLU A 856 16.61 -26.36 -41.71
C GLU A 856 17.06 -26.28 -43.17
N ALA A 857 17.24 -27.40 -43.86
CA ALA A 857 17.51 -27.42 -45.29
C ALA A 857 16.38 -26.77 -46.12
N ALA A 858 15.12 -26.90 -45.69
CA ALA A 858 13.99 -26.19 -46.30
C ALA A 858 14.02 -24.67 -46.06
N LYS A 859 14.64 -24.20 -44.97
CA LYS A 859 14.82 -22.76 -44.68
C LYS A 859 16.03 -22.18 -45.40
N GLU A 860 17.14 -22.91 -45.47
CA GLU A 860 18.30 -22.52 -46.28
C GLU A 860 17.91 -22.39 -47.76
N ALA A 861 17.06 -23.28 -48.28
CA ALA A 861 16.51 -23.21 -49.63
C ALA A 861 15.51 -22.06 -49.87
N GLU A 862 15.04 -21.37 -48.83
CA GLU A 862 14.13 -20.22 -48.91
C GLU A 862 14.83 -18.87 -48.63
N MET A 863 16.12 -18.89 -48.25
CA MET A 863 16.91 -17.69 -47.89
C MET A 863 18.02 -17.32 -48.88
N ASP A 864 18.24 -18.09 -49.96
CA ASP A 864 19.32 -17.86 -50.95
C ASP A 864 18.90 -16.92 -52.12
N TRP A 865 18.10 -15.90 -51.84
CA TRP A 865 17.75 -14.82 -52.79
C TRP A 865 17.83 -13.44 -52.14
N ASP A 866 18.39 -12.49 -52.90
CA ASP A 866 18.59 -11.06 -52.61
C ASP A 866 19.54 -10.69 -51.44
N ASP A 867 20.85 -10.77 -51.71
CA ASP A 867 21.71 -9.60 -51.43
C ASP A 867 22.69 -9.35 -52.59
N SER A 868 22.46 -8.26 -53.32
CA SER A 868 23.48 -7.59 -54.15
C SER A 868 23.10 -6.15 -54.49
N SER A 869 23.62 -5.23 -53.68
CA SER A 869 23.78 -3.79 -53.94
C SER A 869 22.54 -2.89 -53.94
N LEU A 870 22.57 -1.89 -53.05
CA LEU A 870 22.48 -0.48 -53.49
C LEU A 870 23.12 0.45 -52.45
N THR A 871 24.29 1.00 -52.80
CA THR A 871 24.98 2.01 -51.99
C THR A 871 24.31 3.37 -52.18
N ILE A 872 23.87 4.02 -51.10
CA ILE A 872 23.38 5.41 -51.14
C ILE A 872 24.30 6.31 -50.32
N THR A 873 25.08 7.11 -51.04
CA THR A 873 25.90 8.21 -50.51
C THR A 873 25.01 9.42 -50.16
N VAL A 874 25.25 10.04 -49.00
CA VAL A 874 24.68 11.34 -48.65
C VAL A 874 25.40 12.43 -49.46
N ASN A 875 24.66 13.27 -50.20
CA ASN A 875 25.25 14.33 -51.03
C ASN A 875 25.21 15.69 -50.31
N PRO A 876 26.30 16.49 -50.30
CA PRO A 876 26.29 17.86 -49.78
C PRO A 876 25.52 18.83 -50.70
N MET A 877 25.15 20.00 -50.17
CA MET A 877 24.63 21.11 -50.97
C MET A 877 25.76 21.88 -51.66
N GLU A 878 25.76 21.93 -53.00
CA GLU A 878 26.65 22.80 -53.77
C GLU A 878 26.14 24.26 -53.82
N LYS A 879 27.07 25.23 -53.72
CA LYS A 879 26.82 26.61 -54.11
C LYS A 879 26.72 26.72 -55.64
N HIS A 880 25.73 27.45 -56.14
CA HIS A 880 25.65 27.81 -57.55
C HIS A 880 26.75 28.80 -57.94
N GLY A 881 27.26 28.74 -59.18
CA GLY A 881 28.19 29.74 -59.70
C GLY A 881 28.73 29.46 -61.10
N ALA A 882 27.97 29.81 -62.14
CA ALA A 882 28.50 29.95 -63.50
C ALA A 882 27.73 30.99 -64.32
N PRO A 883 28.34 32.15 -64.61
CA PRO A 883 28.10 32.90 -65.84
C PRO A 883 29.43 33.16 -66.59
N GLY A 884 29.36 33.39 -67.90
CA GLY A 884 30.52 33.74 -68.72
C GLY A 884 30.39 35.13 -69.36
N ARG A 885 31.54 35.80 -69.52
CA ARG A 885 31.80 37.12 -70.16
C ARG A 885 31.38 38.38 -69.39
N GLY A 886 32.32 39.33 -69.27
CA GLY A 886 32.07 40.70 -68.84
C GLY A 886 33.28 41.42 -68.22
N GLU A 887 34.34 41.61 -69.02
CA GLU A 887 35.34 42.73 -69.02
C GLU A 887 35.83 43.41 -67.71
N ASP A 888 37.18 43.55 -67.60
CA ASP A 888 37.99 44.60 -66.94
C ASP A 888 37.93 44.80 -65.39
N GLU A 889 38.97 45.23 -64.64
CA GLU A 889 40.42 45.47 -64.86
C GLU A 889 41.16 45.51 -63.48
N THR A 890 42.48 45.22 -63.41
CA THR A 890 43.47 45.51 -62.29
C THR A 890 43.21 44.89 -60.87
N GLU A 891 44.17 44.30 -60.12
CA GLU A 891 45.50 44.75 -59.59
C GLU A 891 45.33 45.82 -58.46
N GLU A 892 45.97 45.80 -57.27
CA GLU A 892 47.12 45.07 -56.64
C GLU A 892 46.74 44.65 -55.15
N GLU A 893 47.32 43.65 -54.47
CA GLU A 893 48.45 43.64 -53.48
C GLU A 893 48.25 44.56 -52.22
N GLU A 894 48.72 44.32 -50.96
CA GLU A 894 49.61 43.37 -50.22
C GLU A 894 49.04 43.27 -48.75
N GLU A 895 48.97 42.12 -48.05
CA GLU A 895 49.92 41.46 -47.10
C GLU A 895 50.07 42.00 -45.63
N GLU A 896 50.49 41.09 -44.75
CA GLU A 896 51.09 41.16 -43.38
C GLU A 896 50.30 41.47 -42.06
N GLU A 897 50.27 40.42 -41.22
CA GLU A 897 50.64 40.28 -39.79
C GLU A 897 49.94 40.95 -38.56
N ASP A 898 49.48 40.05 -37.67
CA ASP A 898 49.64 39.93 -36.20
C ASP A 898 49.02 40.83 -35.08
N LEU A 899 48.46 40.08 -34.10
CA LEU A 899 48.51 40.23 -32.63
C LEU A 899 47.95 41.49 -31.91
N SER A 900 46.64 41.40 -31.62
CA SER A 900 46.04 41.55 -30.27
C SER A 900 46.24 42.84 -29.43
N SER A 901 45.15 43.56 -29.17
CA SER A 901 44.64 43.82 -27.80
C SER A 901 43.22 44.41 -27.75
N SER A 902 42.57 44.21 -26.59
CA SER A 902 41.42 44.90 -25.96
C SER A 902 40.92 46.27 -26.49
N SER A 903 39.66 46.70 -26.28
CA SER A 903 38.41 46.08 -25.77
C SER A 903 37.25 47.10 -25.82
N SER A 904 36.01 46.64 -25.74
CA SER A 904 34.85 47.37 -25.18
C SER A 904 33.75 46.34 -24.84
N ASP A 905 33.04 46.30 -23.71
CA ASP A 905 32.67 47.23 -22.61
C ASP A 905 31.15 47.42 -22.63
N SER A 906 30.45 46.91 -21.60
CA SER A 906 29.14 47.40 -21.10
C SER A 906 28.65 46.61 -19.89
N GLU A 907 29.22 46.89 -18.71
CA GLU A 907 28.44 46.91 -17.46
C GLU A 907 28.78 48.22 -16.74
N GLY A 908 27.82 48.80 -16.03
CA GLY A 908 27.96 50.15 -15.49
C GLY A 908 27.12 50.37 -14.24
N SER A 909 27.81 50.61 -13.13
CA SER A 909 27.25 51.08 -11.86
C SER A 909 28.21 52.06 -11.21
N GLY A 910 27.70 53.23 -10.82
CA GLY A 910 28.33 54.13 -9.87
C GLY A 910 27.25 54.68 -8.94
N GLU A 911 27.57 55.38 -7.86
CA GLU A 911 28.83 55.66 -7.16
C GLU A 911 28.40 56.27 -5.81
N GLU A 912 29.21 56.21 -4.75
CA GLU A 912 28.85 56.72 -3.41
C GLU A 912 29.73 57.91 -2.97
N GLU A 913 29.47 58.44 -1.75
CA GLU A 913 30.25 59.47 -1.02
C GLU A 913 30.08 60.94 -1.52
N GLU A 914 30.06 62.00 -0.69
CA GLU A 914 30.16 62.10 0.79
C GLU A 914 29.49 63.40 1.39
N GLU A 915 29.26 63.36 2.71
CA GLU A 915 29.18 64.42 3.75
C GLU A 915 28.27 65.70 3.73
N ASP A 916 27.86 66.04 4.97
CA ASP A 916 27.63 67.34 5.65
C ASP A 916 26.33 68.20 5.50
N GLY A 917 25.85 68.73 6.65
CA GLY A 917 25.33 70.13 6.70
C GLY A 917 23.86 70.49 7.04
N VAL A 918 23.47 70.46 8.33
CA VAL A 918 22.60 71.48 9.00
C VAL A 918 21.09 71.73 8.59
N GLY A 919 20.15 71.32 9.47
CA GLY A 919 19.34 72.30 10.24
C GLY A 919 17.82 72.57 10.02
N ARG A 920 16.96 72.10 10.97
CA ARG A 920 15.58 72.55 11.34
C ARG A 920 14.42 72.35 10.33
N GLY A 921 13.19 71.95 10.71
CA GLY A 921 12.65 71.41 11.98
C GLY A 921 11.13 71.62 12.21
N ARG A 922 10.46 70.73 12.99
CA ARG A 922 9.01 70.70 13.40
C ARG A 922 7.98 70.40 12.28
N HIS A 923 6.80 69.77 12.49
CA HIS A 923 6.07 69.10 13.61
C HIS A 923 5.26 67.92 12.97
N GLY A 924 4.80 66.84 13.62
CA GLY A 924 4.94 66.30 15.00
C GLY A 924 3.81 65.29 15.38
N GLN A 925 4.04 64.42 16.39
CA GLN A 925 3.07 63.51 17.08
C GLN A 925 2.56 62.25 16.32
N SER A 926 2.23 61.08 16.94
CA SER A 926 2.44 60.57 18.34
C SER A 926 2.13 59.05 18.49
N GLY A 927 2.86 58.32 19.38
CA GLY A 927 2.56 56.97 19.92
C GLY A 927 3.54 55.86 19.49
N ALA A 928 4.40 55.18 20.28
CA ALA A 928 4.41 54.67 21.69
C ALA A 928 3.58 53.36 21.88
N ARG A 929 4.05 52.24 22.49
CA ARG A 929 5.25 51.83 23.30
C ARG A 929 5.75 50.43 22.84
N GLN A 930 6.94 49.85 23.14
CA GLN A 930 8.06 50.05 24.09
C GLN A 930 8.05 49.23 25.42
N ALA A 931 8.75 48.07 25.44
CA ALA A 931 9.47 47.40 26.56
C ALA A 931 10.44 46.35 25.93
N GLN A 932 11.74 46.16 26.26
CA GLN A 932 12.50 46.00 27.53
C GLN A 932 12.26 44.63 28.22
N LEU A 933 13.26 43.82 28.65
CA LEU A 933 14.73 43.96 28.79
C LEU A 933 15.48 42.69 28.23
N GLU A 934 16.79 42.60 27.94
CA GLU A 934 18.04 42.99 28.67
C GLU A 934 18.27 42.13 29.97
N TRP A 935 19.39 41.47 30.30
CA TRP A 935 20.73 41.17 29.73
C TRP A 935 21.17 39.74 30.18
N ASP A 936 22.05 39.03 29.44
CA ASP A 936 23.33 38.47 29.99
C ASP A 936 24.31 38.05 28.86
N ASP A 937 25.62 38.07 29.13
CA ASP A 937 26.72 37.81 28.17
C ASP A 937 27.94 37.17 28.85
N SER A 938 28.41 36.02 28.36
CA SER A 938 29.67 35.40 28.82
C SER A 938 30.33 34.48 27.78
N THR A 939 31.14 35.08 26.90
CA THR A 939 32.61 34.84 26.78
C THR A 939 33.21 33.63 27.55
N LEU A 940 34.14 32.79 27.06
CA LEU A 940 35.12 32.82 25.93
C LEU A 940 35.49 31.32 25.54
N PRO A 941 36.43 31.02 24.61
CA PRO A 941 36.37 29.81 23.76
C PRO A 941 37.50 28.77 23.99
N TYR A 942 37.41 27.64 23.27
CA TYR A 942 38.49 27.13 22.42
C TYR A 942 37.96 26.23 21.28
#